data_AF-A0A425DCA5-F1
#
_entry.id   AF-A0A425DCA5-F1
#
_cell.length_a   1.000
_cell.length_b   1.000
_cell.length_c   1.000
_cell.angle_alpha   90.00
_cell.angle_beta   90.00
_cell.angle_gamma   90.00
#
_symmetry.space_group_name_H-M   'P 1'
#
loop_
_entity.id
_entity.type
_entity.pdbx_description
1 polymer ?
#
loop_
_entity_poly.entity_id
_entity_poly.type
_entity_poly.pdbx_seq_one_letter_code
_entity_poly.pdbx_strand_id
1 'polypeptide(L)'
;NTPPLPSTPPPSSSGNLSPVVESPRTTHQSSIDCASPNDLLQKLHQAPTEDCHVIMWQPLDTTPANVTVLGSVVPPATASSLLEISKLPFYMKYAWFLHQVHDLVVPYDELHIKVKVMRDAIVQEAVENLLSYPPRALCAIVRYEFTGESAQDAGAVQREWYMLVSEGLLVEANGLFVVLNREDNSYFINPNSSHAWRLLYLLDHDNAQDLALTFSVSETHGHNTVVEVELVENGHLRAVTDANKAEYVRLMVRYLVFGRVEAQLSALLQGVYDVVPPELLMPFDHKELILCGLAEVDVADWKANTVTSSNLDNSSPLQVVCLYFSIVVEAMSPVDRSRLLQFATGSSRVPVQGFKGLTSYDGEICRFTLKGVPYEGGAYPATHACYNRIDLPLYPTKDMMKEALTMLLLSDPTGPTMTKTFDAQDTLPKLPIPELADSLKHYARSVSVLQTPEEHAATQKKIDSFLAHDGAALQEKLIEYAKDKNSFIEDFWYEAYFNYKASVVLNVNPFFVLEDDPTPSRANQVSRATSLIVSSLKFIHALRTETMKPDVWRTTPLCMNQFRMLFATARCPTETNDAVQVAPNSKHIVIVCRNQFYWFDVMWEDGTAAITEREIMDNLRRIVDDANSRPPATVSSSAVGVLTTEHRVSWAKLRKIDRALFLVCLDHTSPPTASDFASTALHGTYEIVQGHQTGTCMNRWYDKLQIIVCDNGVAGVNFEHSVVDGHTVLRFASDVFTDTVIRYSSVL
;
A
#
# COMPACT_ATOMS: atom_id res chain seq x y z
N ASN A 1 35.22 15.31 25.02
CA ASN A 1 35.92 14.55 26.07
C ASN A 1 34.94 13.62 26.78
N THR A 2 34.51 12.59 26.08
CA THR A 2 33.80 11.42 26.65
C THR A 2 34.82 10.29 26.77
N PRO A 3 34.85 9.52 27.87
CA PRO A 3 35.85 8.47 28.04
C PRO A 3 35.56 7.30 27.08
N PRO A 4 36.58 6.71 26.43
CA PRO A 4 36.40 5.49 25.66
C PRO A 4 36.04 4.32 26.59
N LEU A 5 35.20 3.40 26.11
CA LEU A 5 34.96 2.12 26.77
C LEU A 5 36.24 1.27 26.78
N PRO A 6 36.41 0.35 27.76
CA PRO A 6 37.53 -0.57 27.76
C PRO A 6 37.46 -1.44 26.50
N SER A 7 38.54 -1.45 25.73
CA SER A 7 38.72 -2.30 24.54
C SER A 7 38.39 -3.76 24.88
N THR A 8 37.40 -4.34 24.19
CA THR A 8 37.20 -5.79 24.15
C THR A 8 38.45 -6.44 23.55
N PRO A 9 38.92 -7.57 24.10
CA PRO A 9 40.11 -8.22 23.57
C PRO A 9 39.82 -8.71 22.13
N PRO A 10 40.77 -8.57 21.20
CA PRO A 10 40.56 -9.03 19.83
C PRO A 10 40.35 -10.55 19.84
N PRO A 11 39.46 -11.10 18.99
CA PRO A 11 39.36 -12.53 18.82
C PRO A 11 40.72 -13.07 18.38
N SER A 12 41.19 -14.11 19.08
CA SER A 12 42.50 -14.72 18.89
C SER A 12 42.74 -15.17 17.44
N SER A 13 43.99 -15.03 17.04
CA SER A 13 44.57 -15.15 15.70
C SER A 13 44.21 -16.38 14.86
N SER A 14 44.28 -16.12 13.54
CA SER A 14 44.92 -16.91 12.47
C SER A 14 44.03 -17.78 11.57
N GLY A 15 43.51 -17.13 10.52
CA GLY A 15 43.48 -17.68 9.17
C GLY A 15 43.90 -16.57 8.22
N ASN A 16 45.02 -16.72 7.51
CA ASN A 16 45.41 -15.80 6.44
C ASN A 16 44.38 -15.92 5.30
N LEU A 17 43.34 -15.10 5.34
CA LEU A 17 42.43 -14.92 4.21
C LEU A 17 43.12 -13.99 3.21
N SER A 18 43.09 -14.36 1.93
CA SER A 18 43.52 -13.46 0.86
C SER A 18 42.71 -12.16 0.91
N PRO A 19 43.31 -11.00 0.54
CA PRO A 19 42.64 -9.70 0.60
C PRO A 19 41.39 -9.61 -0.30
N VAL A 20 41.26 -10.55 -1.25
CA VAL A 20 40.05 -10.78 -2.04
C VAL A 20 39.59 -12.21 -1.78
N VAL A 21 38.36 -12.36 -1.30
CA VAL A 21 37.67 -13.64 -1.25
C VAL A 21 36.55 -13.61 -2.27
N GLU A 22 36.61 -14.51 -3.25
CA GLU A 22 35.47 -14.76 -4.13
C GLU A 22 34.51 -15.72 -3.43
N SER A 23 33.20 -15.49 -3.55
CA SER A 23 32.20 -16.43 -3.02
C SER A 23 32.43 -17.85 -3.56
N PRO A 24 32.24 -18.91 -2.76
CA PRO A 24 32.52 -20.29 -3.15
C PRO A 24 31.78 -20.80 -4.41
N ARG A 25 30.80 -20.07 -4.95
CA ARG A 25 30.08 -20.40 -6.20
C ARG A 25 30.56 -19.64 -7.44
N THR A 26 31.60 -18.81 -7.38
CA THR A 26 32.11 -18.08 -8.57
C THR A 26 32.84 -18.97 -9.59
N THR A 27 33.15 -20.24 -9.27
CA THR A 27 33.95 -21.12 -10.12
C THR A 27 33.15 -22.33 -10.68
N HIS A 28 32.70 -22.17 -11.92
CA HIS A 28 32.32 -23.18 -12.94
C HIS A 28 31.18 -24.20 -12.72
N GLN A 29 30.24 -24.16 -13.69
CA GLN A 29 29.61 -25.28 -14.41
C GLN A 29 29.50 -26.64 -13.69
N SER A 30 28.30 -26.99 -13.21
CA SER A 30 27.72 -28.32 -13.48
C SER A 30 26.23 -28.33 -13.11
N SER A 31 25.46 -29.07 -13.90
CA SER A 31 24.07 -29.44 -13.68
C SER A 31 23.85 -29.97 -12.27
N ILE A 32 23.04 -29.29 -11.48
CA ILE A 32 22.46 -29.83 -10.25
C ILE A 32 20.96 -29.59 -10.37
N ASP A 33 20.19 -30.67 -10.33
CA ASP A 33 18.74 -30.66 -10.29
C ASP A 33 18.22 -29.62 -9.29
N CYS A 34 17.26 -28.80 -9.73
CA CYS A 34 16.59 -27.83 -8.88
C CYS A 34 16.00 -28.51 -7.64
N ALA A 35 16.71 -28.43 -6.52
CA ALA A 35 16.18 -28.75 -5.21
C ALA A 35 15.00 -27.80 -4.95
N SER A 36 13.84 -28.37 -4.65
CA SER A 36 12.63 -27.58 -4.39
C SER A 36 12.84 -26.64 -3.18
N PRO A 37 12.08 -25.54 -3.06
CA PRO A 37 12.13 -24.62 -1.91
C PRO A 37 12.05 -25.30 -0.52
N ASN A 38 11.54 -26.54 -0.45
CA ASN A 38 11.49 -27.33 0.77
C ASN A 38 12.86 -27.80 1.30
N ASP A 39 13.89 -27.97 0.46
CA ASP A 39 15.21 -28.48 0.89
C ASP A 39 16.01 -27.42 1.66
N LEU A 40 15.81 -26.13 1.36
CA LEU A 40 16.39 -25.00 2.11
C LEU A 40 15.77 -24.86 3.49
N LEU A 41 14.44 -25.04 3.59
CA LEU A 41 13.73 -25.07 4.86
C LEU A 41 14.20 -26.26 5.72
N GLN A 42 14.51 -27.42 5.13
CA GLN A 42 15.04 -28.56 5.88
C GLN A 42 16.44 -28.31 6.46
N LYS A 43 17.32 -27.57 5.76
CA LYS A 43 18.66 -27.23 6.28
C LYS A 43 18.63 -26.21 7.40
N LEU A 44 17.70 -25.25 7.35
CA LEU A 44 17.47 -24.30 8.47
C LEU A 44 16.91 -24.99 9.72
N HIS A 45 16.15 -26.06 9.57
CA HIS A 45 15.62 -26.86 10.68
C HIS A 45 16.66 -27.76 11.38
N GLN A 46 17.86 -27.95 10.81
CA GLN A 46 18.91 -28.84 11.36
C GLN A 46 20.00 -28.11 12.16
N ALA A 47 19.77 -26.86 12.58
CA ALA A 47 20.68 -26.14 13.46
C ALA A 47 20.82 -26.88 14.82
N PRO A 48 22.01 -26.87 15.46
CA PRO A 48 22.26 -27.65 16.68
C PRO A 48 21.32 -27.19 17.80
N THR A 49 20.66 -28.15 18.44
CA THR A 49 19.89 -27.93 19.67
C THR A 49 20.85 -27.90 20.85
N GLU A 50 21.58 -26.79 21.02
CA GLU A 50 22.32 -26.52 22.25
C GLU A 50 21.82 -25.19 22.86
N ASP A 51 21.49 -25.26 24.15
CA ASP A 51 20.94 -24.23 25.04
C ASP A 51 19.72 -23.47 24.50
N CYS A 52 18.52 -23.99 24.82
CA CYS A 52 17.26 -23.28 24.62
C CYS A 52 17.22 -22.05 25.54
N HIS A 53 17.62 -20.90 25.02
CA HIS A 53 17.47 -19.61 25.68
C HIS A 53 15.98 -19.28 25.79
N VAL A 54 15.40 -19.53 26.96
CA VAL A 54 14.00 -19.18 27.25
C VAL A 54 13.93 -17.68 27.55
N ILE A 55 13.21 -16.93 26.72
CA ILE A 55 12.90 -15.50 26.91
C ILE A 55 11.97 -15.38 28.13
N MET A 56 12.54 -15.01 29.27
CA MET A 56 11.80 -14.82 30.51
C MET A 56 11.32 -13.38 30.66
N TRP A 57 10.01 -13.21 30.89
CA TRP A 57 9.42 -11.90 31.19
C TRP A 57 9.52 -11.60 32.69
N GLN A 58 10.07 -10.44 33.02
CA GLN A 58 10.12 -9.88 34.37
C GLN A 58 9.43 -8.50 34.38
N PRO A 59 8.70 -8.13 35.44
CA PRO A 59 8.25 -6.76 35.62
C PRO A 59 9.41 -5.78 35.40
N LEU A 60 9.19 -4.69 34.68
CA LEU A 60 10.24 -3.71 34.34
C LEU A 60 11.01 -3.24 35.58
N ASP A 61 10.31 -3.12 36.71
CA ASP A 61 10.86 -2.71 38.01
C ASP A 61 11.80 -3.73 38.65
N THR A 62 11.78 -4.97 38.15
CA THR A 62 12.61 -6.10 38.63
C THR A 62 13.73 -6.48 37.66
N THR A 63 13.71 -5.96 36.44
CA THR A 63 14.72 -6.23 35.41
C THR A 63 15.94 -5.33 35.65
N PRO A 64 17.14 -5.89 35.85
CA PRO A 64 18.34 -5.07 35.97
C PRO A 64 18.60 -4.34 34.64
N ALA A 65 18.72 -3.01 34.69
CA ALA A 65 18.94 -2.17 33.51
C ALA A 65 20.27 -2.43 32.77
N ASN A 66 21.11 -3.32 33.31
CA ASN A 66 22.42 -3.68 32.78
C ASN A 66 22.45 -5.12 32.21
N VAL A 67 21.31 -5.67 31.78
CA VAL A 67 21.24 -7.01 31.17
C VAL A 67 20.62 -6.92 29.77
N THR A 68 21.23 -7.57 28.77
CA THR A 68 20.73 -7.61 27.40
C THR A 68 19.55 -8.58 27.25
N VAL A 69 18.85 -8.54 26.11
CA VAL A 69 17.69 -9.41 25.83
C VAL A 69 18.04 -10.90 25.89
N LEU A 70 19.27 -11.28 25.51
CA LEU A 70 19.78 -12.67 25.60
C LEU A 70 20.42 -13.00 26.96
N GLY A 71 20.36 -12.10 27.94
CA GLY A 71 20.82 -12.36 29.31
C GLY A 71 22.28 -11.97 29.60
N SER A 72 22.98 -11.32 28.68
CA SER A 72 24.37 -10.88 28.89
C SER A 72 24.42 -9.70 29.86
N VAL A 73 25.25 -9.79 30.90
CA VAL A 73 25.41 -8.71 31.89
C VAL A 73 26.41 -7.67 31.40
N VAL A 74 25.93 -6.45 31.19
CA VAL A 74 26.73 -5.29 30.85
C VAL A 74 27.41 -4.75 32.13
N PRO A 75 28.74 -4.47 32.10
CA PRO A 75 29.45 -3.92 33.24
C PRO A 75 28.81 -2.60 33.74
N PRO A 76 28.72 -2.35 35.06
CA PRO A 76 28.06 -1.16 35.62
C PRO A 76 28.62 0.18 35.11
N ALA A 77 29.93 0.24 34.86
CA ALA A 77 30.58 1.43 34.28
C ALA A 77 30.08 1.69 32.84
N THR A 78 30.03 0.64 32.02
CA THR A 78 29.51 0.67 30.65
C THR A 78 28.03 1.04 30.64
N ALA A 79 27.22 0.39 31.47
CA ALA A 79 25.79 0.68 31.58
C ALA A 79 25.51 2.14 31.98
N SER A 80 26.32 2.70 32.89
CA SER A 80 26.22 4.12 33.28
C SER A 80 26.53 5.06 32.12
N SER A 81 27.55 4.76 31.32
CA SER A 81 27.88 5.54 30.12
C SER A 81 26.79 5.43 29.04
N LEU A 82 26.25 4.23 28.80
CA LEU A 82 25.17 4.00 27.84
C LEU A 82 23.87 4.72 28.27
N LEU A 83 23.59 4.79 29.57
CA LEU A 83 22.46 5.54 30.11
C LEU A 83 22.59 7.05 29.91
N GLU A 84 23.81 7.60 29.97
CA GLU A 84 24.03 9.01 29.62
C GLU A 84 23.87 9.26 28.13
N ILE A 85 24.29 8.29 27.29
CA ILE A 85 24.10 8.35 25.83
C ILE A 85 22.61 8.26 25.48
N SER A 86 21.83 7.40 26.13
CA SER A 86 20.39 7.21 25.81
C SER A 86 19.54 8.47 26.03
N LYS A 87 19.96 9.34 26.96
CA LYS A 87 19.35 10.66 27.22
C LYS A 87 19.67 11.71 26.16
N LEU A 88 20.65 11.47 25.29
CA LEU A 88 21.01 12.40 24.24
C LEU A 88 19.97 12.37 23.11
N PRO A 89 19.84 13.48 22.36
CA PRO A 89 19.04 13.49 21.13
C PRO A 89 19.55 12.45 20.12
N PHE A 90 18.63 11.86 19.35
CA PHE A 90 18.91 10.80 18.37
C PHE A 90 20.14 11.04 17.49
N TYR A 91 20.32 12.25 16.94
CA TYR A 91 21.45 12.55 16.06
C TYR A 91 22.82 12.38 16.74
N MET A 92 22.91 12.60 18.06
CA MET A 92 24.16 12.39 18.82
C MET A 92 24.37 10.92 19.14
N LYS A 93 23.29 10.18 19.44
CA LYS A 93 23.33 8.72 19.64
C LYS A 93 23.78 8.02 18.36
N TYR A 94 23.24 8.44 17.21
CA TYR A 94 23.59 7.90 15.90
C TYR A 94 25.03 8.23 15.48
N ALA A 95 25.50 9.47 15.71
CA ALA A 95 26.90 9.82 15.46
C ALA A 95 27.87 9.03 16.35
N TRP A 96 27.52 8.83 17.62
CA TRP A 96 28.26 7.95 18.52
C TRP A 96 28.27 6.52 18.00
N PHE A 97 27.12 5.98 17.57
CA PHE A 97 27.00 4.63 17.02
C PHE A 97 27.85 4.43 15.77
N LEU A 98 27.80 5.34 14.78
CA LEU A 98 28.65 5.25 13.58
C LEU A 98 30.14 5.28 13.94
N HIS A 99 30.54 6.08 14.92
CA HIS A 99 31.91 6.08 15.40
C HIS A 99 32.29 4.73 16.04
N GLN A 100 31.38 4.06 16.77
CA GLN A 100 31.66 2.73 17.34
C GLN A 100 31.70 1.64 16.26
N VAL A 101 30.80 1.71 15.26
CA VAL A 101 30.71 0.70 14.19
C VAL A 101 31.83 0.84 13.17
N HIS A 102 32.37 2.04 12.96
CA HIS A 102 33.55 2.24 12.12
C HIS A 102 34.71 1.32 12.54
N ASP A 103 34.90 1.10 13.84
CA ASP A 103 35.95 0.23 14.36
C ASP A 103 35.64 -1.28 14.18
N LEU A 104 34.41 -1.64 13.81
CA LEU A 104 34.00 -3.00 13.46
C LEU A 104 34.21 -3.32 11.98
N VAL A 105 34.17 -2.31 11.10
CA VAL A 105 34.30 -2.49 9.65
C VAL A 105 35.72 -2.93 9.30
N VAL A 106 35.84 -4.01 8.53
CA VAL A 106 37.14 -4.45 8.04
C VAL A 106 37.59 -3.54 6.91
N PRO A 107 38.79 -2.92 6.98
CA PRO A 107 39.28 -2.07 5.91
C PRO A 107 39.33 -2.80 4.57
N TYR A 108 38.97 -2.11 3.49
CA TYR A 108 38.87 -2.69 2.15
C TYR A 108 40.15 -3.41 1.68
N ASP A 109 41.30 -2.84 2.02
CA ASP A 109 42.62 -3.36 1.67
C ASP A 109 43.01 -4.62 2.47
N GLU A 110 42.37 -4.83 3.64
CA GLU A 110 42.55 -6.02 4.45
C GLU A 110 41.67 -7.17 3.97
N LEU A 111 40.38 -6.89 3.71
CA LEU A 111 39.43 -7.90 3.23
C LEU A 111 38.27 -7.23 2.49
N HIS A 112 38.05 -7.63 1.25
CA HIS A 112 36.80 -7.39 0.55
C HIS A 112 36.32 -8.65 -0.17
N ILE A 113 35.00 -8.75 -0.31
CA ILE A 113 34.33 -9.91 -0.89
C ILE A 113 33.77 -9.52 -2.24
N LYS A 114 33.96 -10.37 -3.25
CA LYS A 114 33.31 -10.22 -4.56
C LYS A 114 32.31 -11.35 -4.76
N VAL A 115 31.07 -10.99 -5.06
CA VAL A 115 29.98 -11.94 -5.26
C VAL A 115 29.33 -11.68 -6.60
N LYS A 116 29.30 -12.71 -7.43
CA LYS A 116 28.54 -12.70 -8.67
C LYS A 116 27.24 -13.45 -8.42
N VAL A 117 26.11 -12.79 -8.68
CA VAL A 117 24.78 -13.30 -8.35
C VAL A 117 23.88 -13.37 -9.57
N MET A 118 22.91 -14.28 -9.56
CA MET A 118 21.82 -14.32 -10.54
C MET A 118 20.56 -13.68 -9.97
N ARG A 119 19.88 -12.85 -10.77
CA ARG A 119 18.63 -12.18 -10.33
C ARG A 119 17.58 -13.17 -9.86
N ASP A 120 17.40 -14.25 -10.60
CA ASP A 120 16.37 -15.28 -10.34
C ASP A 120 16.63 -16.10 -9.05
N ALA A 121 17.85 -16.08 -8.51
CA ALA A 121 18.25 -16.85 -7.33
C ALA A 121 18.78 -15.97 -6.20
N ILE A 122 18.54 -14.65 -6.24
CA ILE A 122 19.24 -13.66 -5.41
C ILE A 122 19.06 -13.88 -3.90
N VAL A 123 17.85 -14.27 -3.46
CA VAL A 123 17.55 -14.52 -2.03
C VAL A 123 18.24 -15.78 -1.54
N GLN A 124 18.17 -16.85 -2.34
CA GLN A 124 18.80 -18.13 -2.01
C GLN A 124 20.32 -17.98 -1.92
N GLU A 125 20.94 -17.34 -2.92
CA GLU A 125 22.37 -17.10 -2.93
C GLU A 125 22.81 -16.15 -1.81
N ALA A 126 22.00 -15.15 -1.45
CA ALA A 126 22.28 -14.28 -0.32
C ALA A 126 22.36 -15.04 1.01
N VAL A 127 21.34 -15.87 1.31
CA VAL A 127 21.30 -16.66 2.55
C VAL A 127 22.44 -17.66 2.62
N GLU A 128 22.68 -18.42 1.54
CA GLU A 128 23.75 -19.42 1.49
C GLU A 128 25.14 -18.78 1.65
N ASN A 129 25.39 -17.62 1.01
CA ASN A 129 26.65 -16.90 1.13
C ASN A 129 26.85 -16.37 2.55
N LEU A 130 25.85 -15.74 3.16
CA LEU A 130 25.95 -15.18 4.51
C LEU A 130 26.20 -16.26 5.56
N LEU A 131 25.55 -17.41 5.46
CA LEU A 131 25.77 -18.56 6.35
C LEU A 131 27.17 -19.18 6.21
N SER A 132 27.81 -18.99 5.06
CA SER A 132 29.15 -19.53 4.80
C SER A 132 30.29 -18.61 5.28
N TYR A 133 29.99 -17.33 5.59
CA TYR A 133 31.01 -16.36 5.95
C TYR A 133 31.45 -16.52 7.41
N PRO A 134 32.77 -16.49 7.68
CA PRO A 134 33.25 -16.41 9.05
C PRO A 134 32.85 -15.06 9.68
N PRO A 135 32.70 -14.94 11.02
CA PRO A 135 32.19 -13.74 11.68
C PRO A 135 32.92 -12.44 11.27
N ARG A 136 34.25 -12.47 11.11
CA ARG A 136 35.03 -11.31 10.67
C ARG A 136 34.71 -10.86 9.24
N ALA A 137 34.25 -11.77 8.38
CA ALA A 137 33.88 -11.46 6.99
C ALA A 137 32.50 -10.82 6.87
N LEU A 138 31.63 -10.93 7.90
CA LEU A 138 30.34 -10.24 7.93
C LEU A 138 30.48 -8.70 7.99
N CYS A 139 31.62 -8.21 8.51
CA CYS A 139 31.94 -6.79 8.58
C CYS A 139 32.87 -6.33 7.43
N ALA A 140 33.11 -7.16 6.41
CA ALA A 140 33.91 -6.80 5.24
C ALA A 140 33.05 -6.15 4.14
N ILE A 141 33.68 -5.32 3.31
CA ILE A 141 33.00 -4.68 2.18
C ILE A 141 32.71 -5.72 1.09
N VAL A 142 31.44 -5.87 0.71
CA VAL A 142 30.99 -6.80 -0.34
C VAL A 142 30.68 -6.05 -1.63
N ARG A 143 31.24 -6.51 -2.75
CA ARG A 143 30.94 -6.02 -4.10
C ARG A 143 30.13 -7.04 -4.87
N TYR A 144 28.95 -6.63 -5.33
CA TYR A 144 28.04 -7.47 -6.10
C TYR A 144 28.16 -7.21 -7.61
N GLU A 145 27.96 -8.26 -8.40
CA GLU A 145 27.87 -8.21 -9.86
C GLU A 145 26.73 -9.12 -10.33
N PHE A 146 25.82 -8.63 -11.17
CA PHE A 146 24.79 -9.46 -11.77
C PHE A 146 25.33 -10.22 -12.98
N THR A 147 25.02 -11.52 -13.04
CA THR A 147 25.51 -12.39 -14.11
C THR A 147 24.97 -11.97 -15.48
N GLY A 148 25.87 -11.65 -16.41
CA GLY A 148 25.51 -11.23 -17.78
C GLY A 148 25.30 -9.73 -17.94
N GLU A 149 25.47 -8.94 -16.88
CA GLU A 149 25.29 -7.49 -16.89
C GLU A 149 26.62 -6.77 -16.66
N SER A 150 26.90 -5.77 -17.50
CA SER A 150 28.05 -4.89 -17.31
C SER A 150 27.65 -3.74 -16.39
N ALA A 151 27.96 -3.86 -15.10
CA ALA A 151 27.75 -2.78 -14.15
C ALA A 151 28.69 -1.59 -14.43
N GLN A 152 28.12 -0.39 -14.61
CA GLN A 152 28.92 0.85 -14.69
C GLN A 152 29.23 1.43 -13.31
N ASP A 153 28.43 1.11 -12.28
CA ASP A 153 28.54 1.64 -10.94
C ASP A 153 28.32 0.54 -9.87
N ALA A 154 29.38 0.18 -9.14
CA ALA A 154 29.34 -0.87 -8.13
C ALA A 154 28.46 -0.51 -6.91
N GLY A 155 28.30 0.79 -6.62
CA GLY A 155 27.50 1.26 -5.50
C GLY A 155 26.00 1.17 -5.76
N ALA A 156 25.59 1.46 -6.98
CA ALA A 156 24.20 1.28 -7.42
C ALA A 156 23.80 -0.20 -7.35
N VAL A 157 24.66 -1.09 -7.84
CA VAL A 157 24.43 -2.55 -7.82
C VAL A 157 24.34 -3.08 -6.40
N GLN A 158 25.16 -2.58 -5.47
CA GLN A 158 25.09 -2.98 -4.06
C GLN A 158 23.77 -2.56 -3.39
N ARG A 159 23.29 -1.33 -3.63
CA ARG A 159 22.00 -0.86 -3.10
C ARG A 159 20.82 -1.64 -3.71
N GLU A 160 20.90 -1.92 -5.01
CA GLU A 160 19.93 -2.75 -5.72
C GLU A 160 19.89 -4.17 -5.14
N TRP A 161 21.05 -4.76 -4.86
CA TRP A 161 21.13 -6.08 -4.21
C TRP A 161 20.44 -6.09 -2.85
N TYR A 162 20.72 -5.10 -1.98
CA TYR A 162 20.07 -5.01 -0.67
C TYR A 162 18.56 -4.85 -0.79
N MET A 163 18.09 -4.07 -1.76
CA MET A 163 16.66 -3.88 -2.01
C MET A 163 15.99 -5.19 -2.44
N LEU A 164 16.55 -5.89 -3.44
CA LEU A 164 16.00 -7.15 -3.96
C LEU A 164 16.03 -8.28 -2.92
N VAL A 165 17.08 -8.37 -2.11
CA VAL A 165 17.16 -9.35 -1.02
C VAL A 165 16.18 -9.02 0.09
N SER A 166 16.04 -7.75 0.46
CA SER A 166 15.07 -7.33 1.50
C SER A 166 13.64 -7.55 1.05
N GLU A 167 13.29 -7.17 -0.18
CA GLU A 167 11.99 -7.43 -0.77
C GLU A 167 11.71 -8.93 -0.81
N GLY A 168 12.68 -9.70 -1.31
CA GLY A 168 12.61 -11.16 -1.36
C GLY A 168 12.36 -11.81 0.00
N LEU A 169 13.11 -11.44 1.04
CA LEU A 169 12.93 -11.98 2.40
C LEU A 169 11.55 -11.68 3.00
N LEU A 170 10.92 -10.58 2.59
CA LEU A 170 9.62 -10.12 3.07
C LEU A 170 8.42 -10.65 2.25
N VAL A 171 8.67 -11.37 1.14
CA VAL A 171 7.60 -11.99 0.35
C VAL A 171 6.91 -13.10 1.17
N GLU A 172 5.58 -13.06 1.26
CA GLU A 172 4.76 -14.04 1.99
C GLU A 172 5.05 -15.50 1.56
N ALA A 173 5.39 -15.74 0.30
CA ALA A 173 5.74 -17.05 -0.26
C ALA A 173 6.97 -17.71 0.40
N ASN A 174 7.86 -16.92 1.01
CA ASN A 174 9.03 -17.43 1.73
C ASN A 174 8.71 -17.81 3.18
N GLY A 175 7.52 -17.48 3.69
CA GLY A 175 7.00 -17.96 4.97
C GLY A 175 7.71 -17.43 6.22
N LEU A 176 8.70 -16.53 6.10
CA LEU A 176 9.49 -15.99 7.21
C LEU A 176 8.76 -14.87 7.97
N PHE A 177 8.02 -14.01 7.25
CA PHE A 177 7.30 -12.88 7.79
C PHE A 177 5.84 -12.88 7.32
N VAL A 178 4.95 -12.31 8.13
CA VAL A 178 3.56 -12.03 7.77
C VAL A 178 3.35 -10.53 7.74
N VAL A 179 2.58 -10.07 6.76
CA VAL A 179 2.19 -8.67 6.69
C VAL A 179 1.14 -8.42 7.78
N LEU A 180 1.43 -7.49 8.69
CA LEU A 180 0.45 -7.03 9.67
C LEU A 180 -0.41 -5.91 9.08
N ASN A 181 0.22 -5.00 8.35
CA ASN A 181 -0.46 -3.92 7.65
C ASN A 181 0.27 -3.62 6.33
N ARG A 182 -0.49 -3.66 5.23
CA ARG A 182 0.02 -3.44 3.87
C ARG A 182 0.20 -1.95 3.55
N GLU A 183 -0.42 -1.06 4.30
CA GLU A 183 -0.39 0.39 4.06
C GLU A 183 0.88 1.05 4.62
N ASP A 184 1.40 0.56 5.75
CA ASP A 184 2.62 1.06 6.38
C ASP A 184 3.85 0.17 6.14
N ASN A 185 3.69 -0.90 5.35
CA ASN A 185 4.70 -1.95 5.12
C ASN A 185 5.25 -2.53 6.45
N SER A 186 4.36 -2.78 7.42
CA SER A 186 4.74 -3.43 8.68
C SER A 186 4.63 -4.95 8.59
N TYR A 187 5.69 -5.61 9.04
CA TYR A 187 5.84 -7.06 9.01
C TYR A 187 6.04 -7.57 10.44
N PHE A 188 5.54 -8.77 10.69
CA PHE A 188 5.82 -9.50 11.93
C PHE A 188 6.49 -10.81 11.58
N ILE A 189 7.33 -11.31 12.49
CA ILE A 189 7.90 -12.66 12.37
C ILE A 189 6.72 -13.60 12.21
N ASN A 190 6.74 -14.41 11.16
CA ASN A 190 5.68 -15.34 10.96
C ASN A 190 5.74 -16.36 12.11
N PRO A 191 4.77 -16.39 13.03
CA PRO A 191 4.67 -17.48 14.02
C PRO A 191 4.54 -18.83 13.33
N ASN A 192 4.17 -18.75 12.06
CA ASN A 192 3.85 -19.83 11.17
C ASN A 192 4.87 -20.01 10.07
N SER A 193 6.09 -19.53 10.31
CA SER A 193 7.25 -20.24 9.79
C SER A 193 7.11 -21.76 10.02
N SER A 194 6.19 -22.19 10.92
CA SER A 194 5.45 -23.48 10.91
C SER A 194 3.88 -23.55 11.19
N HIS A 195 2.96 -22.61 10.81
CA HIS A 195 1.41 -22.60 10.82
C HIS A 195 0.53 -21.95 12.00
N ALA A 196 -0.70 -21.37 11.71
CA ALA A 196 -1.39 -20.07 12.16
C ALA A 196 -2.55 -19.89 13.24
N TRP A 197 -2.80 -18.58 13.58
CA TRP A 197 -3.67 -17.69 14.48
C TRP A 197 -5.14 -17.93 15.00
N ARG A 198 -5.60 -17.12 16.04
CA ARG A 198 -6.78 -16.14 16.12
C ARG A 198 -7.25 -15.76 17.56
N LEU A 199 -7.58 -14.49 17.92
CA LEU A 199 -8.09 -14.10 19.28
C LEU A 199 -9.01 -12.87 19.50
N LEU A 200 -9.38 -12.10 18.49
CA LEU A 200 -10.17 -10.86 18.71
C LEU A 200 -11.66 -11.07 19.04
N TYR A 201 -12.12 -12.29 19.32
CA TYR A 201 -13.54 -12.58 19.57
C TYR A 201 -13.93 -12.54 21.06
N LEU A 202 -12.97 -12.76 21.98
CA LEU A 202 -13.27 -12.99 23.40
C LEU A 202 -13.47 -11.70 24.22
N LEU A 203 -12.97 -10.56 23.73
CA LEU A 203 -12.96 -9.31 24.50
C LEU A 203 -14.30 -8.55 24.47
N ASP A 204 -15.17 -8.85 23.50
CA ASP A 204 -16.39 -8.07 23.23
C ASP A 204 -17.70 -8.76 23.65
N HIS A 205 -17.65 -9.94 24.27
CA HIS A 205 -18.85 -10.72 24.62
C HIS A 205 -18.85 -11.21 26.07
N ASP A 206 -20.01 -11.17 26.71
CA ASP A 206 -20.29 -11.81 28.01
C ASP A 206 -20.78 -13.26 27.79
N ASN A 207 -20.58 -14.14 28.79
CA ASN A 207 -20.74 -15.61 28.75
C ASN A 207 -19.57 -16.41 28.14
N ALA A 208 -18.32 -16.11 28.57
CA ALA A 208 -17.13 -16.87 28.16
C ALA A 208 -17.21 -18.40 28.45
N GLN A 209 -18.08 -18.82 29.37
CA GLN A 209 -18.32 -20.21 29.77
C GLN A 209 -18.93 -21.04 28.62
N ASP A 210 -19.72 -20.41 27.75
CA ASP A 210 -20.41 -21.07 26.63
C ASP A 210 -19.48 -21.45 25.48
N LEU A 211 -18.24 -20.91 25.48
CA LEU A 211 -17.22 -21.19 24.49
C LEU A 211 -16.37 -22.43 24.84
N ALA A 212 -16.59 -23.04 26.02
CA ALA A 212 -15.88 -24.21 26.52
C ALA A 212 -14.34 -24.07 26.47
N LEU A 213 -13.82 -22.86 26.71
CA LEU A 213 -12.39 -22.56 26.67
C LEU A 213 -11.71 -22.86 28.01
N THR A 214 -10.51 -23.41 27.91
CA THR A 214 -9.59 -23.70 29.01
C THR A 214 -8.35 -22.82 28.89
N PHE A 215 -7.47 -22.77 29.90
CA PHE A 215 -6.19 -22.06 29.81
C PHE A 215 -5.15 -22.88 29.00
N SER A 216 -5.57 -23.41 27.86
CA SER A 216 -4.77 -24.16 26.88
C SER A 216 -5.16 -23.77 25.45
N VAL A 217 -4.25 -23.93 24.51
CA VAL A 217 -4.40 -23.54 23.09
C VAL A 217 -4.20 -24.75 22.20
N SER A 218 -5.16 -25.00 21.32
CA SER A 218 -5.02 -26.01 20.26
C SER A 218 -4.16 -25.47 19.12
N GLU A 219 -2.92 -25.93 19.03
CA GLU A 219 -1.98 -25.63 17.95
C GLU A 219 -1.98 -26.76 16.91
N THR A 220 -2.11 -26.43 15.61
CA THR A 220 -2.08 -27.47 14.57
C THR A 220 -0.67 -27.62 14.00
N HIS A 221 0.03 -28.69 14.36
CA HIS A 221 1.32 -29.08 13.81
C HIS A 221 1.12 -29.91 12.53
N GLY A 222 1.35 -29.32 11.35
CA GLY A 222 1.29 -30.01 10.05
C GLY A 222 -0.10 -30.53 9.65
N HIS A 223 -0.18 -31.31 8.55
CA HIS A 223 -1.43 -31.83 7.97
C HIS A 223 -2.18 -32.82 8.89
N ASN A 224 -2.90 -32.29 9.90
CA ASN A 224 -3.88 -32.91 10.83
C ASN A 224 -3.45 -33.29 12.27
N THR A 225 -2.37 -32.75 12.83
CA THR A 225 -2.05 -32.99 14.26
C THR A 225 -2.33 -31.76 15.12
N VAL A 226 -3.35 -31.82 15.97
CA VAL A 226 -3.66 -30.78 16.95
C VAL A 226 -2.95 -31.11 18.26
N VAL A 227 -2.07 -30.23 18.72
CA VAL A 227 -1.33 -30.31 19.99
C VAL A 227 -1.86 -29.22 20.92
N GLU A 228 -2.20 -29.60 22.15
CA GLU A 228 -2.72 -28.68 23.16
C GLU A 228 -1.55 -28.09 23.97
N VAL A 229 -1.33 -26.78 23.85
CA VAL A 229 -0.28 -26.03 24.54
C VAL A 229 -0.89 -25.33 25.76
N GLU A 230 -0.43 -25.66 26.96
CA GLU A 230 -0.93 -25.05 28.18
C GLU A 230 -0.37 -23.64 28.40
N LEU A 231 -1.23 -22.65 28.69
CA LEU A 231 -0.80 -21.28 29.03
C LEU A 231 -0.32 -21.13 30.47
N VAL A 232 -0.75 -22.04 31.35
CA VAL A 232 -0.37 -22.20 32.76
C VAL A 232 -0.37 -23.68 33.11
N GLU A 233 0.34 -24.07 34.17
CA GLU A 233 0.39 -25.46 34.64
C GLU A 233 -1.02 -26.02 34.92
N ASN A 234 -1.38 -27.15 34.30
CA ASN A 234 -2.73 -27.75 34.31
C ASN A 234 -3.83 -26.83 33.73
N GLY A 235 -3.45 -25.96 32.79
CA GLY A 235 -4.36 -25.00 32.16
C GLY A 235 -5.55 -25.63 31.45
N HIS A 236 -5.41 -26.86 30.93
CA HIS A 236 -6.51 -27.62 30.32
C HIS A 236 -7.66 -27.95 31.30
N LEU A 237 -7.41 -27.91 32.62
CA LEU A 237 -8.43 -28.16 33.66
C LEU A 237 -9.07 -26.88 34.19
N ARG A 238 -8.55 -25.71 33.82
CA ARG A 238 -8.98 -24.41 34.33
C ARG A 238 -9.90 -23.75 33.30
N ALA A 239 -11.20 -23.62 33.62
CA ALA A 239 -12.17 -22.96 32.75
C ALA A 239 -12.01 -21.43 32.76
N VAL A 240 -12.24 -20.81 31.59
CA VAL A 240 -12.30 -19.35 31.46
C VAL A 240 -13.67 -18.84 31.93
N THR A 241 -13.67 -17.82 32.79
CA THR A 241 -14.84 -17.19 33.41
C THR A 241 -14.70 -15.67 33.34
N ASP A 242 -15.79 -14.92 33.53
CA ASP A 242 -15.72 -13.45 33.54
C ASP A 242 -14.78 -12.88 34.61
N ALA A 243 -14.56 -13.61 35.70
CA ALA A 243 -13.63 -13.22 36.76
C ALA A 243 -12.16 -13.43 36.38
N ASN A 244 -11.85 -14.36 35.47
CA ASN A 244 -10.46 -14.70 35.08
C ASN A 244 -10.13 -14.41 33.61
N LYS A 245 -11.09 -13.91 32.81
CA LYS A 245 -10.91 -13.63 31.37
C LYS A 245 -9.79 -12.63 31.09
N ALA A 246 -9.60 -11.63 31.95
CA ALA A 246 -8.50 -10.67 31.83
C ALA A 246 -7.12 -11.34 31.97
N GLU A 247 -7.00 -12.34 32.85
CA GLU A 247 -5.78 -13.12 33.02
C GLU A 247 -5.51 -14.03 31.81
N TYR A 248 -6.56 -14.70 31.32
CA TYR A 248 -6.50 -15.51 30.10
C TYR A 248 -6.04 -14.68 28.90
N VAL A 249 -6.68 -13.52 28.67
CA VAL A 249 -6.31 -12.60 27.58
C VAL A 249 -4.86 -12.17 27.71
N ARG A 250 -4.39 -11.78 28.90
CA ARG A 250 -2.99 -11.37 29.11
C ARG A 250 -2.02 -12.49 28.77
N LEU A 251 -2.28 -13.72 29.24
CA LEU A 251 -1.46 -14.90 28.97
C LEU A 251 -1.47 -15.27 27.49
N MET A 252 -2.61 -15.07 26.84
CA MET A 252 -2.78 -15.38 25.45
C MET A 252 -2.12 -14.35 24.53
N VAL A 253 -2.26 -13.06 24.81
CA VAL A 253 -1.52 -11.98 24.13
C VAL A 253 -0.02 -12.24 24.27
N ARG A 254 0.44 -12.64 25.47
CA ARG A 254 1.83 -13.05 25.70
C ARG A 254 2.23 -14.22 24.79
N TYR A 255 1.40 -15.26 24.71
CA TYR A 255 1.66 -16.41 23.83
C TYR A 255 1.72 -15.98 22.35
N LEU A 256 0.77 -15.17 21.88
CA LEU A 256 0.71 -14.72 20.50
C LEU A 256 1.84 -13.77 20.08
N VAL A 257 2.30 -12.90 20.97
CA VAL A 257 3.30 -11.88 20.61
C VAL A 257 4.73 -12.39 20.83
N PHE A 258 4.96 -13.24 21.83
CA PHE A 258 6.31 -13.69 22.19
C PHE A 258 6.44 -15.21 22.18
N GLY A 259 5.54 -15.94 22.85
CA GLY A 259 5.68 -17.39 23.05
C GLY A 259 5.77 -18.20 21.75
N ARG A 260 4.90 -17.93 20.78
CA ARG A 260 4.86 -18.67 19.50
C ARG A 260 5.91 -18.26 18.46
N VAL A 261 6.72 -17.23 18.75
CA VAL A 261 7.80 -16.74 17.88
C VAL A 261 9.15 -16.77 18.58
N GLU A 262 9.23 -17.33 19.79
CA GLU A 262 10.39 -17.23 20.67
C GLU A 262 11.67 -17.74 20.02
N ALA A 263 11.62 -18.93 19.41
CA ALA A 263 12.77 -19.53 18.72
C ALA A 263 13.23 -18.67 17.53
N GLN A 264 12.28 -18.19 16.73
CA GLN A 264 12.52 -17.38 15.53
C GLN A 264 13.07 -15.99 15.91
N LEU A 265 12.52 -15.39 16.96
CA LEU A 265 12.97 -14.09 17.48
C LEU A 265 14.37 -14.19 18.07
N SER A 266 14.67 -15.24 18.83
CA SER A 266 16.01 -15.49 19.36
C SER A 266 17.03 -15.69 18.25
N ALA A 267 16.70 -16.45 17.20
CA ALA A 267 17.58 -16.63 16.04
C ALA A 267 17.84 -15.31 15.29
N LEU A 268 16.81 -14.47 15.12
CA LEU A 268 16.95 -13.15 14.50
C LEU A 268 17.84 -12.23 15.32
N LEU A 269 17.63 -12.19 16.64
CA LEU A 269 18.43 -11.37 17.56
C LEU A 269 19.89 -11.83 17.59
N GLN A 270 20.14 -13.14 17.57
CA GLN A 270 21.49 -13.69 17.51
C GLN A 270 22.23 -13.24 16.25
N GLY A 271 21.60 -13.34 15.07
CA GLY A 271 22.22 -12.90 13.81
C GLY A 271 22.52 -11.39 13.78
N VAL A 272 21.70 -10.57 14.43
CA VAL A 272 22.00 -9.13 14.60
C VAL A 272 23.20 -8.93 15.53
N TYR A 273 23.27 -9.67 16.65
CA TYR A 273 24.35 -9.55 17.63
C TYR A 273 25.68 -10.14 17.17
N ASP A 274 25.68 -11.04 16.21
CA ASP A 274 26.89 -11.55 15.55
C ASP A 274 27.60 -10.48 14.71
N VAL A 275 26.88 -9.44 14.27
CA VAL A 275 27.41 -8.33 13.46
C VAL A 275 27.58 -7.05 14.30
N VAL A 276 26.58 -6.71 15.12
CA VAL A 276 26.56 -5.48 15.93
C VAL A 276 26.40 -5.85 17.40
N PRO A 277 27.40 -5.58 18.27
CA PRO A 277 27.30 -5.86 19.69
C PRO A 277 26.05 -5.24 20.32
N PRO A 278 25.31 -5.97 21.17
CA PRO A 278 24.04 -5.53 21.73
C PRO A 278 24.14 -4.22 22.52
N GLU A 279 25.29 -3.97 23.16
CA GLU A 279 25.57 -2.75 23.93
C GLU A 279 25.48 -1.49 23.07
N LEU A 280 25.78 -1.60 21.77
CA LEU A 280 25.71 -0.47 20.84
C LEU A 280 24.27 -0.12 20.46
N LEU A 281 23.33 -1.05 20.64
CA LEU A 281 21.92 -0.87 20.33
C LEU A 281 21.09 -0.42 21.55
N MET A 282 21.57 -0.67 22.78
CA MET A 282 20.88 -0.32 24.03
C MET A 282 20.52 1.17 24.21
N PRO A 283 21.29 2.15 23.70
CA PRO A 283 20.94 3.57 23.87
C PRO A 283 19.74 4.06 23.04
N PHE A 284 19.29 3.26 22.07
CA PHE A 284 18.21 3.63 21.15
C PHE A 284 16.86 3.14 21.66
N ASP A 285 15.82 3.97 21.53
CA ASP A 285 14.46 3.52 21.75
C ASP A 285 13.85 2.81 20.52
N HIS A 286 12.66 2.24 20.67
CA HIS A 286 11.97 1.51 19.61
C HIS A 286 11.59 2.38 18.39
N LYS A 287 11.52 3.71 18.54
CA LYS A 287 11.21 4.67 17.45
C LYS A 287 12.47 5.15 16.74
N GLU A 288 13.62 5.07 17.40
CA GLU A 288 14.94 5.47 16.91
C GLU A 288 15.70 4.33 16.22
N LEU A 289 15.06 3.17 16.05
CA LEU A 289 15.70 2.00 15.48
C LEU A 289 16.16 2.30 14.03
N ILE A 290 17.48 2.24 13.84
CA ILE A 290 18.27 2.83 12.74
C ILE A 290 17.96 2.24 11.34
N LEU A 291 17.27 1.10 11.28
CA LEU A 291 17.16 0.28 10.08
C LEU A 291 16.51 0.98 8.88
N CYS A 292 15.75 2.06 9.10
CA CYS A 292 14.97 2.66 8.04
C CYS A 292 15.23 4.16 7.77
N GLY A 293 16.15 4.88 8.43
CA GLY A 293 16.41 6.32 8.12
C GLY A 293 15.23 7.29 8.40
N LEU A 294 15.44 8.61 8.21
CA LEU A 294 14.41 9.63 8.50
C LEU A 294 13.35 9.69 7.38
N ALA A 295 12.08 9.71 7.77
CA ALA A 295 10.94 9.75 6.85
C ALA A 295 10.72 11.13 6.19
N GLU A 296 11.18 12.21 6.82
CA GLU A 296 10.98 13.57 6.34
C GLU A 296 12.25 14.21 5.76
N VAL A 297 12.09 14.91 4.63
CA VAL A 297 13.17 15.63 3.94
C VAL A 297 13.18 17.09 4.36
N ASP A 298 14.12 17.48 5.23
CA ASP A 298 14.39 18.88 5.57
C ASP A 298 15.11 19.58 4.40
N VAL A 299 14.36 20.37 3.64
CA VAL A 299 14.88 21.10 2.46
C VAL A 299 15.81 22.24 2.85
N ALA A 300 15.67 22.80 4.06
CA ALA A 300 16.58 23.84 4.54
C ALA A 300 17.95 23.25 4.87
N ASP A 301 17.98 22.08 5.51
CA ASP A 301 19.20 21.30 5.74
C ASP A 301 19.80 20.80 4.42
N TRP A 302 18.98 20.35 3.46
CA TRP A 302 19.43 20.00 2.10
C TRP A 302 20.17 21.15 1.45
N LYS A 303 19.56 22.33 1.42
CA LYS A 303 20.14 23.53 0.83
C LYS A 303 21.43 23.94 1.53
N ALA A 304 21.46 23.91 2.86
CA ALA A 304 22.63 24.31 3.65
C ALA A 304 23.86 23.42 3.41
N ASN A 305 23.65 22.15 3.04
CA ASN A 305 24.73 21.16 2.83
C ASN A 305 24.98 20.81 1.36
N THR A 306 24.37 21.56 0.42
CA THR A 306 24.60 21.37 -1.02
C THR A 306 25.92 22.00 -1.48
N VAL A 307 26.68 21.27 -2.29
CA VAL A 307 27.88 21.76 -2.96
C VAL A 307 27.54 22.14 -4.41
N THR A 308 28.04 23.27 -4.89
CA THR A 308 27.78 23.79 -6.25
C THR A 308 29.04 23.77 -7.11
N SER A 309 28.88 23.67 -8.43
CA SER A 309 29.99 23.80 -9.38
C SER A 309 30.37 25.28 -9.62
N SER A 310 31.62 25.55 -9.99
CA SER A 310 32.18 26.92 -10.11
C SER A 310 31.47 27.84 -11.12
N ASN A 311 30.77 27.29 -12.11
CA ASN A 311 29.92 28.04 -13.05
C ASN A 311 28.56 28.42 -12.45
N LEU A 312 28.16 27.81 -11.34
CA LEU A 312 27.06 28.23 -10.48
C LEU A 312 27.53 29.17 -9.35
N ASP A 313 28.81 29.56 -9.32
CA ASP A 313 29.40 30.44 -8.29
C ASP A 313 29.78 31.85 -8.81
N ASN A 314 29.89 32.06 -10.14
CA ASN A 314 30.42 33.31 -10.74
C ASN A 314 29.43 34.15 -11.57
N SER A 315 28.22 33.67 -11.83
CA SER A 315 27.18 34.40 -12.58
C SER A 315 25.94 34.54 -11.71
N SER A 316 25.65 35.73 -11.16
CA SER A 316 24.47 36.00 -10.31
C SER A 316 23.99 34.77 -9.50
N PRO A 317 24.89 34.13 -8.74
CA PRO A 317 24.84 32.70 -8.50
C PRO A 317 23.86 32.32 -7.38
N LEU A 318 23.42 33.33 -6.63
CA LEU A 318 22.29 33.22 -5.72
C LEU A 318 20.94 33.01 -6.42
N GLN A 319 20.78 33.27 -7.72
CA GLN A 319 19.48 33.08 -8.37
C GLN A 319 19.22 31.62 -8.73
N VAL A 320 20.07 30.92 -9.49
CA VAL A 320 19.76 29.57 -10.01
C VAL A 320 19.59 28.53 -8.88
N VAL A 321 20.48 28.54 -7.90
CA VAL A 321 20.43 27.61 -6.75
C VAL A 321 19.24 27.95 -5.83
N CYS A 322 18.95 29.23 -5.62
CA CYS A 322 17.75 29.61 -4.87
C CYS A 322 16.47 29.32 -5.68
N LEU A 323 16.51 29.41 -7.02
CA LEU A 323 15.39 29.02 -7.89
C LEU A 323 15.14 27.52 -7.77
N TYR A 324 16.18 26.69 -7.88
CA TYR A 324 16.09 25.24 -7.69
C TYR A 324 15.46 24.89 -6.34
N PHE A 325 16.03 25.36 -5.23
CA PHE A 325 15.46 25.08 -3.91
C PHE A 325 14.11 25.75 -3.67
N SER A 326 13.82 26.92 -4.28
CA SER A 326 12.47 27.50 -4.22
C SER A 326 11.46 26.60 -4.92
N ILE A 327 11.82 25.96 -6.04
CA ILE A 327 10.95 24.99 -6.71
C ILE A 327 10.77 23.74 -5.84
N VAL A 328 11.84 23.23 -5.21
CA VAL A 328 11.75 22.07 -4.29
C VAL A 328 10.85 22.37 -3.09
N VAL A 329 10.85 23.60 -2.57
CA VAL A 329 9.99 24.00 -1.46
C VAL A 329 8.56 24.31 -1.91
N GLU A 330 8.39 25.13 -2.96
CA GLU A 330 7.10 25.69 -3.39
C GLU A 330 6.28 24.75 -4.27
N ALA A 331 6.93 23.85 -5.02
CA ALA A 331 6.29 23.07 -6.08
C ALA A 331 6.32 21.55 -5.87
N MET A 332 7.05 21.03 -4.90
CA MET A 332 7.18 19.58 -4.67
C MET A 332 6.57 19.16 -3.33
N SER A 333 5.75 18.10 -3.36
CA SER A 333 5.20 17.45 -2.16
C SER A 333 6.30 16.70 -1.37
N PRO A 334 6.05 16.27 -0.12
CA PRO A 334 7.00 15.43 0.63
C PRO A 334 7.42 14.15 -0.13
N VAL A 335 6.49 13.55 -0.88
CA VAL A 335 6.74 12.38 -1.72
C VAL A 335 7.65 12.74 -2.90
N ASP A 336 7.41 13.87 -3.56
CA ASP A 336 8.23 14.36 -4.67
C ASP A 336 9.65 14.71 -4.22
N ARG A 337 9.80 15.29 -3.02
CA ARG A 337 11.11 15.56 -2.42
C ARG A 337 11.87 14.27 -2.12
N SER A 338 11.17 13.26 -1.61
CA SER A 338 11.74 11.93 -1.35
C SER A 338 12.14 11.23 -2.65
N ARG A 339 11.35 11.38 -3.72
CA ARG A 339 11.70 10.89 -5.06
C ARG A 339 12.87 11.63 -5.67
N LEU A 340 12.90 12.96 -5.58
CA LEU A 340 14.04 13.75 -6.05
C LEU A 340 15.33 13.34 -5.34
N LEU A 341 15.23 13.11 -4.03
CA LEU A 341 16.32 12.59 -3.21
C LEU A 341 16.75 11.20 -3.69
N GLN A 342 15.80 10.33 -4.00
CA GLN A 342 16.06 8.99 -4.55
C GLN A 342 16.76 9.06 -5.92
N PHE A 343 16.35 9.97 -6.81
CA PHE A 343 17.05 10.21 -8.07
C PHE A 343 18.48 10.71 -7.86
N ALA A 344 18.67 11.61 -6.90
CA ALA A 344 19.94 12.22 -6.60
C ALA A 344 20.93 11.30 -5.87
N THR A 345 20.43 10.42 -4.99
CA THR A 345 21.25 9.71 -3.97
C THR A 345 21.02 8.20 -3.93
N GLY A 346 20.03 7.68 -4.66
CA GLY A 346 19.61 6.28 -4.61
C GLY A 346 18.82 5.91 -3.35
N SER A 347 18.55 6.86 -2.45
CA SER A 347 17.76 6.67 -1.22
C SER A 347 16.58 7.64 -1.20
N SER A 348 15.39 7.15 -0.82
CA SER A 348 14.22 8.00 -0.58
C SER A 348 14.22 8.66 0.80
N ARG A 349 15.23 8.36 1.63
CA ARG A 349 15.31 8.81 3.02
C ARG A 349 16.64 9.49 3.32
N VAL A 350 16.58 10.53 4.15
CA VAL A 350 17.75 11.32 4.56
C VAL A 350 18.49 10.59 5.68
N PRO A 351 19.84 10.59 5.67
CA PRO A 351 20.60 10.14 6.83
C PRO A 351 20.16 10.89 8.08
N VAL A 352 20.19 10.20 9.21
CA VAL A 352 19.80 10.75 10.52
C VAL A 352 20.58 12.01 10.89
N GLN A 353 21.80 12.16 10.37
CA GLN A 353 22.65 13.33 10.57
C GLN A 353 22.26 14.53 9.69
N GLY A 354 21.20 14.41 8.89
CA GLY A 354 20.88 15.35 7.83
C GLY A 354 21.77 15.18 6.60
N PHE A 355 21.66 16.11 5.66
CA PHE A 355 22.34 16.09 4.37
C PHE A 355 23.87 16.21 4.45
N LYS A 356 24.42 16.66 5.59
CA LYS A 356 25.86 16.65 5.85
C LYS A 356 26.44 15.24 6.00
N GLY A 357 25.60 14.26 6.36
CA GLY A 357 25.97 12.87 6.56
C GLY A 357 25.65 11.98 5.36
N LEU A 358 25.39 12.58 4.19
CA LEU A 358 25.29 11.81 2.95
C LEU A 358 26.64 11.15 2.64
N THR A 359 26.59 9.87 2.34
CA THR A 359 27.76 9.07 1.99
C THR A 359 27.69 8.60 0.55
N SER A 360 28.86 8.37 -0.02
CA SER A 360 29.01 7.63 -1.27
C SER A 360 28.85 6.12 -0.99
N TYR A 361 29.00 5.30 -2.01
CA TYR A 361 28.88 3.84 -1.92
C TYR A 361 29.96 3.17 -1.07
N ASP A 362 31.08 3.85 -0.84
CA ASP A 362 32.23 3.44 -0.05
C ASP A 362 32.14 3.84 1.43
N GLY A 363 31.03 4.47 1.84
CA GLY A 363 30.80 4.90 3.22
C GLY A 363 31.45 6.24 3.59
N GLU A 364 32.27 6.80 2.70
CA GLU A 364 32.88 8.12 2.87
C GLU A 364 31.86 9.25 2.67
N ILE A 365 32.06 10.37 3.37
CA ILE A 365 31.16 11.52 3.28
C ILE A 365 31.18 12.11 1.86
N CYS A 366 30.04 12.08 1.19
CA CYS A 366 29.83 12.62 -0.14
C CYS A 366 28.58 13.49 -0.13
N ARG A 367 28.78 14.82 -0.11
CA ARG A 367 27.67 15.77 -0.04
C ARG A 367 26.89 15.81 -1.35
N PHE A 368 25.60 16.15 -1.24
CA PHE A 368 24.78 16.41 -2.41
C PHE A 368 25.40 17.54 -3.26
N THR A 369 25.54 17.30 -4.55
CA THR A 369 26.20 18.23 -5.48
C THR A 369 25.23 18.66 -6.59
N LEU A 370 25.06 19.97 -6.76
CA LEU A 370 24.32 20.54 -7.89
C LEU A 370 25.32 21.12 -8.90
N LYS A 371 25.40 20.52 -10.09
CA LYS A 371 26.35 20.91 -11.13
C LYS A 371 25.61 21.59 -12.28
N GLY A 372 25.96 22.83 -12.59
CA GLY A 372 25.40 23.55 -13.75
C GLY A 372 25.95 23.01 -15.06
N VAL A 373 25.09 22.76 -16.05
CA VAL A 373 25.50 22.41 -17.43
C VAL A 373 24.85 23.37 -18.45
N PRO A 374 25.48 23.63 -19.61
CA PRO A 374 24.89 24.48 -20.64
C PRO A 374 23.48 23.99 -21.03
N TYR A 375 22.53 24.92 -21.17
CA TYR A 375 21.18 24.58 -21.60
C TYR A 375 21.10 24.42 -23.12
N GLU A 376 20.64 23.26 -23.56
CA GLU A 376 20.20 22.98 -24.93
C GLU A 376 18.67 22.81 -24.93
N GLY A 377 18.01 23.21 -26.02
CA GLY A 377 16.55 23.17 -26.10
C GLY A 377 15.98 21.77 -25.84
N GLY A 378 15.19 21.62 -24.78
CA GLY A 378 14.60 20.33 -24.39
C GLY A 378 15.49 19.43 -23.52
N ALA A 379 16.63 19.92 -23.02
CA ALA A 379 17.49 19.16 -22.12
C ALA A 379 16.86 18.98 -20.72
N TYR A 380 16.89 17.75 -20.20
CA TYR A 380 16.44 17.40 -18.85
C TYR A 380 17.63 17.29 -17.87
N PRO A 381 17.41 17.40 -16.54
CA PRO A 381 18.46 17.17 -15.56
C PRO A 381 18.91 15.71 -15.59
N ALA A 382 20.22 15.48 -15.48
CA ALA A 382 20.79 14.14 -15.39
C ALA A 382 21.24 13.87 -13.95
N THR A 383 20.92 12.70 -13.41
CA THR A 383 21.29 12.33 -12.03
C THR A 383 22.41 11.30 -12.01
N HIS A 384 23.25 11.39 -10.98
CA HIS A 384 24.35 10.49 -10.72
C HIS A 384 24.33 10.12 -9.24
N ALA A 385 23.49 9.13 -8.90
CA ALA A 385 23.31 8.65 -7.53
C ALA A 385 24.63 8.23 -6.85
N CYS A 386 25.60 7.76 -7.65
CA CYS A 386 27.00 7.47 -7.31
C CYS A 386 27.68 8.54 -6.45
N TYR A 387 27.39 9.80 -6.78
CA TYR A 387 28.10 10.97 -6.27
C TYR A 387 27.15 11.97 -5.62
N ASN A 388 25.93 11.52 -5.27
CA ASN A 388 24.87 12.37 -4.76
C ASN A 388 24.64 13.62 -5.64
N ARG A 389 24.70 13.49 -6.99
CA ARG A 389 24.83 14.63 -7.90
C ARG A 389 23.66 14.76 -8.88
N ILE A 390 23.23 16.00 -9.10
CA ILE A 390 22.35 16.38 -10.22
C ILE A 390 23.10 17.35 -11.13
N ASP A 391 23.19 17.00 -12.40
CA ASP A 391 23.63 17.87 -13.48
C ASP A 391 22.40 18.64 -14.00
N LEU A 392 22.33 19.93 -13.65
CA LEU A 392 21.20 20.81 -13.90
C LEU A 392 21.49 21.73 -15.10
N PRO A 393 20.73 21.62 -16.20
CA PRO A 393 20.81 22.59 -17.29
C PRO A 393 20.51 24.01 -16.80
N LEU A 394 21.26 25.00 -17.28
CA LEU A 394 21.06 26.41 -16.93
C LEU A 394 19.83 26.99 -17.65
N TYR A 395 18.63 26.58 -17.21
CA TYR A 395 17.37 26.96 -17.85
C TYR A 395 17.18 28.47 -17.93
N PRO A 396 16.66 29.02 -19.06
CA PRO A 396 16.44 30.45 -19.22
C PRO A 396 15.38 31.05 -18.28
N THR A 397 14.41 30.26 -17.81
CA THR A 397 13.30 30.71 -16.95
C THR A 397 13.03 29.73 -15.79
N LYS A 398 12.43 30.23 -14.70
CA LYS A 398 12.00 29.41 -13.54
C LYS A 398 10.98 28.34 -13.95
N ASP A 399 10.05 28.68 -14.84
CA ASP A 399 8.99 27.76 -15.27
C ASP A 399 9.54 26.58 -16.07
N MET A 400 10.53 26.80 -16.93
CA MET A 400 11.19 25.73 -17.67
C MET A 400 11.97 24.78 -16.74
N MET A 401 12.63 25.32 -15.71
CA MET A 401 13.30 24.50 -14.70
C MET A 401 12.29 23.69 -13.88
N LYS A 402 11.16 24.31 -13.50
CA LYS A 402 10.09 23.65 -12.76
C LYS A 402 9.47 22.51 -13.57
N GLU A 403 9.16 22.77 -14.84
CA GLU A 403 8.64 21.77 -15.77
C GLU A 403 9.64 20.61 -15.92
N ALA A 404 10.92 20.90 -16.17
CA ALA A 404 11.94 19.87 -16.34
C ALA A 404 12.17 19.01 -15.07
N LEU A 405 12.15 19.63 -13.88
CA LEU A 405 12.23 18.89 -12.60
C LEU A 405 10.96 18.09 -12.32
N THR A 406 9.79 18.59 -12.69
CA THR A 406 8.53 17.84 -12.59
C THR A 406 8.55 16.64 -13.52
N MET A 407 9.06 16.81 -14.75
CA MET A 407 9.23 15.71 -15.71
C MET A 407 10.22 14.65 -15.21
N LEU A 408 11.32 15.06 -14.55
CA LEU A 408 12.23 14.13 -13.88
C LEU A 408 11.54 13.31 -12.78
N LEU A 409 10.61 13.91 -12.04
CA LEU A 409 9.84 13.24 -11.00
C LEU A 409 8.71 12.34 -11.53
N LEU A 410 8.27 12.59 -12.77
CA LEU A 410 7.33 11.76 -13.51
C LEU A 410 8.01 10.60 -14.24
N SER A 411 9.33 10.67 -14.47
CA SER A 411 10.11 9.52 -14.93
C SER A 411 10.30 8.49 -13.81
N ASP A 412 10.38 7.21 -14.17
CA ASP A 412 10.67 6.11 -13.24
C ASP A 412 12.20 6.05 -13.01
N PRO A 413 12.72 5.99 -11.76
CA PRO A 413 14.15 5.84 -11.51
C PRO A 413 14.79 4.59 -12.13
N THR A 414 13.99 3.64 -12.63
CA THR A 414 14.44 2.42 -13.31
C THR A 414 14.54 2.52 -14.85
N GLY A 415 14.32 3.70 -15.45
CA GLY A 415 14.33 3.85 -16.92
C GLY A 415 12.93 3.66 -17.56
N PRO A 416 12.78 3.97 -18.86
CA PRO A 416 11.61 4.68 -19.33
C PRO A 416 10.47 3.77 -19.80
N THR A 417 9.26 4.06 -19.32
CA THR A 417 8.08 4.22 -20.17
C THR A 417 7.12 5.18 -19.47
N MET A 418 7.03 6.44 -19.93
CA MET A 418 5.81 7.21 -19.68
C MET A 418 4.72 6.58 -20.53
N THR A 419 3.99 5.64 -19.94
CA THR A 419 2.74 5.15 -20.51
C THR A 419 1.62 6.05 -20.00
N LYS A 420 0.92 6.77 -20.89
CA LYS A 420 -0.36 7.42 -20.57
C LYS A 420 -1.33 6.37 -20.04
N THR A 421 -2.34 6.82 -19.29
CA THR A 421 -3.34 5.94 -18.66
C THR A 421 -3.93 4.88 -19.60
N PHE A 422 -4.12 5.19 -20.88
CA PHE A 422 -4.72 4.28 -21.85
C PHE A 422 -3.75 3.69 -22.88
N ASP A 423 -2.43 3.85 -22.71
CA ASP A 423 -1.45 3.46 -23.75
C ASP A 423 -1.45 1.96 -24.07
N ALA A 424 -1.78 1.11 -23.09
CA ALA A 424 -1.86 -0.33 -23.31
C ALA A 424 -3.17 -0.77 -24.00
N GLN A 425 -4.20 0.09 -24.05
CA GLN A 425 -5.58 -0.28 -24.39
C GLN A 425 -5.71 -0.89 -25.79
N ASP A 426 -4.96 -0.36 -26.77
CA ASP A 426 -4.98 -0.84 -28.16
C ASP A 426 -4.14 -2.12 -28.36
N THR A 427 -3.31 -2.49 -27.38
CA THR A 427 -2.42 -3.66 -27.42
C THR A 427 -2.93 -4.85 -26.62
N LEU A 428 -4.05 -4.70 -25.91
CA LEU A 428 -4.62 -5.76 -25.09
C LEU A 428 -5.06 -6.96 -25.95
N PRO A 429 -4.84 -8.20 -25.49
CA PRO A 429 -5.36 -9.36 -26.18
C PRO A 429 -6.90 -9.36 -26.14
N LYS A 430 -7.52 -9.75 -27.25
CA LYS A 430 -8.97 -9.93 -27.30
C LYS A 430 -9.41 -11.06 -26.36
N LEU A 431 -10.57 -10.90 -25.74
CA LEU A 431 -11.16 -11.94 -24.91
C LEU A 431 -11.47 -13.18 -25.78
N PRO A 432 -10.91 -14.37 -25.47
CA PRO A 432 -11.11 -15.54 -26.29
C PRO A 432 -12.55 -16.06 -26.19
N ILE A 433 -13.11 -16.49 -27.32
CA ILE A 433 -14.36 -17.25 -27.36
C ILE A 433 -14.00 -18.72 -27.14
N PRO A 434 -14.52 -19.39 -26.09
CA PRO A 434 -14.24 -20.80 -25.87
C PRO A 434 -14.87 -21.68 -26.96
N GLU A 435 -14.31 -22.88 -27.15
CA GLU A 435 -14.92 -23.88 -28.01
C GLU A 435 -16.32 -24.25 -27.53
N LEU A 436 -17.24 -24.47 -28.47
CA LEU A 436 -18.64 -24.77 -28.17
C LEU A 436 -18.78 -26.02 -27.30
N ALA A 437 -18.03 -27.07 -27.62
CA ALA A 437 -18.04 -28.34 -26.88
C ALA A 437 -17.56 -28.16 -25.44
N ASP A 438 -16.52 -27.35 -25.22
CA ASP A 438 -15.98 -27.09 -23.88
C ASP A 438 -16.95 -26.25 -23.04
N SER A 439 -17.59 -25.26 -23.67
CA SER A 439 -18.63 -24.43 -23.03
C SER A 439 -19.80 -25.28 -22.54
N LEU A 440 -20.28 -26.21 -23.37
CA LEU A 440 -21.40 -27.10 -23.02
C LEU A 440 -21.02 -28.14 -21.98
N LYS A 441 -19.79 -28.68 -22.04
CA LYS A 441 -19.27 -29.58 -21.01
C LYS A 441 -19.15 -28.88 -19.67
N HIS A 442 -18.65 -27.64 -19.67
CA HIS A 442 -18.58 -26.82 -18.46
C HIS A 442 -19.98 -26.52 -17.92
N TYR A 443 -20.92 -26.12 -18.78
CA TYR A 443 -22.32 -25.88 -18.41
C TYR A 443 -22.96 -27.12 -17.77
N ALA A 444 -22.85 -28.29 -18.40
CA ALA A 444 -23.38 -29.56 -17.87
C ALA A 444 -22.82 -29.86 -16.47
N ARG A 445 -21.49 -29.72 -16.29
CA ARG A 445 -20.84 -29.93 -14.99
C ARG A 445 -21.32 -28.93 -13.93
N SER A 446 -21.53 -27.67 -14.30
CA SER A 446 -21.95 -26.63 -13.36
C SER A 446 -23.40 -26.80 -12.91
N VAL A 447 -24.30 -27.29 -13.79
CA VAL A 447 -25.70 -27.52 -13.41
C VAL A 447 -25.94 -28.87 -12.75
N SER A 448 -25.07 -29.87 -12.94
CA SER A 448 -25.26 -31.22 -12.37
C SER A 448 -25.33 -31.23 -10.85
N VAL A 449 -24.64 -30.30 -10.18
CA VAL A 449 -24.66 -30.16 -8.70
C VAL A 449 -25.96 -29.54 -8.19
N LEU A 450 -26.76 -28.92 -9.06
CA LEU A 450 -28.02 -28.26 -8.73
C LEU A 450 -29.25 -29.07 -9.18
N GLN A 451 -29.05 -30.21 -9.85
CA GLN A 451 -30.10 -30.96 -10.54
C GLN A 451 -30.22 -32.38 -10.01
N THR A 452 -31.44 -32.91 -10.02
CA THR A 452 -31.68 -34.35 -9.87
C THR A 452 -31.14 -35.13 -11.09
N PRO A 453 -30.89 -36.44 -10.98
CA PRO A 453 -30.44 -37.26 -12.11
C PRO A 453 -31.37 -37.18 -13.32
N GLU A 454 -32.70 -37.11 -13.10
CA GLU A 454 -33.70 -37.00 -14.16
C GLU A 454 -33.65 -35.64 -14.87
N GLU A 455 -33.54 -34.54 -14.11
CA GLU A 455 -33.38 -33.19 -14.66
C GLU A 455 -32.07 -33.05 -15.42
N HIS A 456 -30.99 -33.61 -14.87
CA HIS A 456 -29.69 -33.58 -15.51
C HIS A 456 -29.68 -34.37 -16.82
N ALA A 457 -30.32 -35.54 -16.86
CA ALA A 457 -30.52 -36.28 -18.11
C ALA A 457 -31.35 -35.49 -19.13
N ALA A 458 -32.35 -34.73 -18.69
CA ALA A 458 -33.12 -33.84 -19.56
C ALA A 458 -32.29 -32.67 -20.09
N THR A 459 -31.44 -32.05 -19.26
CA THR A 459 -30.48 -31.02 -19.69
C THR A 459 -29.48 -31.58 -20.69
N GLN A 460 -28.94 -32.78 -20.46
CA GLN A 460 -28.01 -33.42 -21.40
C GLN A 460 -28.66 -33.64 -22.77
N LYS A 461 -29.91 -34.11 -22.83
CA LYS A 461 -30.66 -34.22 -24.09
C LYS A 461 -30.82 -32.89 -24.81
N LYS A 462 -31.03 -31.78 -24.08
CA LYS A 462 -31.10 -30.43 -24.67
C LYS A 462 -29.74 -29.97 -25.20
N ILE A 463 -28.66 -30.26 -24.50
CA ILE A 463 -27.29 -29.99 -24.94
C ILE A 463 -26.99 -30.75 -26.25
N ASP A 464 -27.31 -32.05 -26.30
CA ASP A 464 -27.12 -32.88 -27.48
C ASP A 464 -27.95 -32.36 -28.67
N SER A 465 -29.20 -31.96 -28.42
CA SER A 465 -30.05 -31.32 -29.42
C SER A 465 -29.48 -29.99 -29.91
N PHE A 466 -28.95 -29.15 -29.01
CA PHE A 466 -28.35 -27.87 -29.37
C PHE A 466 -27.09 -28.05 -30.23
N LEU A 467 -26.24 -29.03 -29.90
CA LEU A 467 -25.07 -29.40 -30.70
C LEU A 467 -25.44 -29.88 -32.11
N ALA A 468 -26.52 -30.65 -32.23
CA ALA A 468 -26.94 -31.22 -33.51
C ALA A 468 -27.63 -30.22 -34.45
N HIS A 469 -28.15 -29.10 -33.93
CA HIS A 469 -28.96 -28.15 -34.69
C HIS A 469 -28.33 -26.73 -34.67
N ASP A 470 -28.69 -25.92 -33.67
CA ASP A 470 -28.47 -24.47 -33.69
C ASP A 470 -27.05 -24.05 -33.26
N GLY A 471 -26.39 -24.85 -32.43
CA GLY A 471 -25.18 -24.45 -31.70
C GLY A 471 -24.02 -24.06 -32.62
N ALA A 472 -23.75 -24.85 -33.66
CA ALA A 472 -22.66 -24.55 -34.60
C ALA A 472 -22.89 -23.25 -35.38
N ALA A 473 -24.12 -23.03 -35.86
CA ALA A 473 -24.48 -21.82 -36.59
C ALA A 473 -24.44 -20.56 -35.70
N LEU A 474 -24.81 -20.68 -34.41
CA LEU A 474 -24.70 -19.58 -33.45
C LEU A 474 -23.25 -19.29 -33.07
N GLN A 475 -22.42 -20.31 -32.87
CA GLN A 475 -20.99 -20.16 -32.61
C GLN A 475 -20.29 -19.44 -33.77
N GLU A 476 -20.59 -19.82 -35.01
CA GLU A 476 -20.03 -19.16 -36.20
C GLU A 476 -20.43 -17.68 -36.27
N LYS A 477 -21.72 -17.37 -36.02
CA LYS A 477 -22.19 -15.98 -35.95
C LYS A 477 -21.52 -15.18 -34.84
N LEU A 478 -21.26 -15.78 -33.67
CA LEU A 478 -20.58 -15.14 -32.56
C LEU A 478 -19.11 -14.84 -32.91
N ILE A 479 -18.42 -15.80 -33.53
CA ILE A 479 -17.03 -15.63 -34.01
C ILE A 479 -16.97 -14.52 -35.07
N GLU A 480 -17.92 -14.50 -36.02
CA GLU A 480 -18.00 -13.44 -37.03
C GLU A 480 -18.22 -12.07 -36.39
N TYR A 481 -19.19 -11.96 -35.48
CA TYR A 481 -19.48 -10.73 -34.74
C TYR A 481 -18.27 -10.21 -33.95
N ALA A 482 -17.46 -11.10 -33.37
CA ALA A 482 -16.31 -10.74 -32.55
C ALA A 482 -15.11 -10.20 -33.34
N LYS A 483 -15.05 -10.39 -34.67
CA LYS A 483 -13.91 -9.96 -35.50
C LYS A 483 -13.63 -8.46 -35.38
N ASP A 484 -14.69 -7.65 -35.38
CA ASP A 484 -14.59 -6.19 -35.36
C ASP A 484 -14.80 -5.57 -33.97
N LYS A 485 -14.82 -6.40 -32.92
CA LYS A 485 -15.01 -5.98 -31.52
C LYS A 485 -13.74 -6.15 -30.71
N ASN A 486 -13.54 -5.27 -29.72
CA ASN A 486 -12.47 -5.40 -28.74
C ASN A 486 -12.75 -6.53 -27.75
N SER A 487 -14.02 -6.69 -27.38
CA SER A 487 -14.55 -7.77 -26.57
C SER A 487 -15.89 -8.22 -27.13
N PHE A 488 -16.08 -9.53 -27.32
CA PHE A 488 -17.34 -10.05 -27.85
C PHE A 488 -18.50 -9.94 -26.86
N ILE A 489 -18.22 -9.81 -25.55
CA ILE A 489 -19.26 -9.88 -24.50
C ILE A 489 -19.79 -8.49 -24.09
N GLU A 490 -19.07 -7.43 -24.40
CA GLU A 490 -19.34 -6.08 -23.85
C GLU A 490 -20.72 -5.54 -24.27
N ASP A 491 -21.07 -5.61 -25.55
CA ASP A 491 -22.40 -5.16 -26.01
C ASP A 491 -23.54 -6.00 -25.40
N PHE A 492 -23.36 -7.33 -25.27
CA PHE A 492 -24.35 -8.21 -24.64
C PHE A 492 -24.50 -7.92 -23.14
N TRP A 493 -23.39 -7.56 -22.49
CA TRP A 493 -23.40 -7.17 -21.08
C TRP A 493 -24.21 -5.89 -20.89
N TYR A 494 -23.91 -4.84 -21.66
CA TYR A 494 -24.67 -3.60 -21.63
C TYR A 494 -26.15 -3.81 -21.94
N GLU A 495 -26.46 -4.60 -22.97
CA GLU A 495 -27.84 -4.94 -23.33
C GLU A 495 -28.56 -5.63 -22.16
N ALA A 496 -27.94 -6.60 -21.51
CA ALA A 496 -28.53 -7.31 -20.37
C ALA A 496 -28.90 -6.36 -19.22
N TYR A 497 -28.01 -5.43 -18.86
CA TYR A 497 -28.27 -4.48 -17.78
C TYR A 497 -29.26 -3.36 -18.18
N PHE A 498 -29.18 -2.81 -19.39
CA PHE A 498 -30.10 -1.76 -19.84
C PHE A 498 -31.52 -2.26 -20.14
N ASN A 499 -31.65 -3.54 -20.48
CA ASN A 499 -32.95 -4.20 -20.63
C ASN A 499 -33.54 -4.65 -19.29
N TYR A 500 -32.76 -4.71 -18.21
CA TYR A 500 -33.25 -5.02 -16.88
C TYR A 500 -34.18 -3.90 -16.37
N LYS A 501 -35.48 -4.22 -16.26
CA LYS A 501 -36.54 -3.22 -15.96
C LYS A 501 -36.85 -3.05 -14.48
N ALA A 502 -36.40 -3.97 -13.62
CA ALA A 502 -36.57 -3.81 -12.18
C ALA A 502 -35.71 -2.66 -11.66
N SER A 503 -36.03 -2.17 -10.45
CA SER A 503 -35.29 -1.08 -9.82
C SER A 503 -33.80 -1.42 -9.73
N VAL A 504 -32.93 -0.45 -10.01
CA VAL A 504 -31.48 -0.62 -9.85
C VAL A 504 -31.08 -0.72 -8.38
N VAL A 505 -31.92 -0.21 -7.48
CA VAL A 505 -31.74 -0.33 -6.02
C VAL A 505 -31.90 -1.79 -5.61
N LEU A 506 -30.99 -2.29 -4.76
CA LEU A 506 -30.86 -3.69 -4.31
C LEU A 506 -30.48 -4.70 -5.40
N ASN A 507 -31.03 -4.58 -6.60
CA ASN A 507 -30.87 -5.59 -7.65
C ASN A 507 -29.59 -5.42 -8.47
N VAL A 508 -29.08 -4.19 -8.59
CA VAL A 508 -27.95 -3.86 -9.47
C VAL A 508 -26.88 -3.08 -8.72
N ASN A 509 -27.23 -1.97 -8.08
CA ASN A 509 -26.26 -1.07 -7.46
C ASN A 509 -25.65 -1.68 -6.19
N PRO A 510 -24.32 -1.92 -6.17
CA PRO A 510 -23.62 -2.26 -4.95
C PRO A 510 -23.15 -0.97 -4.24
N PHE A 511 -22.41 -1.14 -3.14
CA PHE A 511 -21.70 -0.06 -2.48
C PHE A 511 -20.37 -0.54 -1.91
N PHE A 512 -19.44 0.39 -1.70
CA PHE A 512 -18.26 0.21 -0.87
C PHE A 512 -18.37 1.04 0.40
N VAL A 513 -17.88 0.50 1.51
CA VAL A 513 -17.64 1.28 2.73
C VAL A 513 -16.25 1.87 2.63
N LEU A 514 -16.13 3.17 2.89
CA LEU A 514 -14.83 3.82 3.00
C LEU A 514 -14.37 3.69 4.45
N GLU A 515 -13.17 3.16 4.67
CA GLU A 515 -12.63 3.02 6.00
C GLU A 515 -12.48 4.37 6.71
N ASP A 516 -12.51 4.32 8.04
CA ASP A 516 -12.30 5.47 8.89
C ASP A 516 -10.85 5.94 8.76
N ASP A 517 -10.67 7.23 8.47
CA ASP A 517 -9.36 7.88 8.43
C ASP A 517 -8.84 8.11 9.87
N PRO A 518 -7.54 7.92 10.14
CA PRO A 518 -6.93 8.13 11.46
C PRO A 518 -6.97 9.59 11.98
N THR A 519 -7.48 10.56 11.22
CA THR A 519 -7.54 12.00 11.56
C THR A 519 -8.55 12.38 12.67
N PRO A 520 -8.25 13.41 13.50
CA PRO A 520 -9.19 13.99 14.48
C PRO A 520 -10.40 14.74 13.89
N SER A 521 -10.36 15.13 12.61
CA SER A 521 -11.48 15.79 11.91
C SER A 521 -12.64 14.83 11.58
N ARG A 522 -12.44 13.54 11.87
CA ARG A 522 -13.38 12.42 11.77
C ARG A 522 -14.79 12.68 12.29
N ALA A 523 -14.93 13.41 13.40
CA ALA A 523 -16.23 13.59 14.05
C ALA A 523 -17.18 14.54 13.30
N ASN A 524 -16.75 15.13 12.18
CA ASN A 524 -17.52 16.15 11.48
C ASN A 524 -17.79 15.75 10.01
N GLN A 525 -19.07 15.50 9.71
CA GLN A 525 -19.58 15.21 8.37
C GLN A 525 -19.06 16.16 7.29
N VAL A 526 -19.08 17.48 7.54
CA VAL A 526 -18.68 18.50 6.56
C VAL A 526 -17.20 18.40 6.25
N SER A 527 -16.35 18.22 7.28
CA SER A 527 -14.92 18.05 7.10
C SER A 527 -14.59 16.79 6.31
N ARG A 528 -15.23 15.65 6.64
CA ARG A 528 -15.04 14.39 5.93
C ARG A 528 -15.50 14.48 4.47
N ALA A 529 -16.70 15.01 4.23
CA ALA A 529 -17.23 15.21 2.89
C ALA A 529 -16.34 16.13 2.04
N THR A 530 -15.83 17.22 2.62
CA THR A 530 -14.88 18.13 1.96
C THR A 530 -13.62 17.38 1.52
N SER A 531 -13.05 16.59 2.43
CA SER A 531 -11.85 15.81 2.14
C SER A 531 -12.07 14.81 1.00
N LEU A 532 -13.18 14.05 1.04
CA LEU A 532 -13.53 13.09 -0.01
C LEU A 532 -13.76 13.77 -1.37
N ILE A 533 -14.40 14.95 -1.39
CA ILE A 533 -14.57 15.74 -2.62
C ILE A 533 -13.21 16.12 -3.19
N VAL A 534 -12.30 16.68 -2.38
CA VAL A 534 -10.97 17.11 -2.83
C VAL A 534 -10.18 15.94 -3.44
N SER A 535 -10.11 14.80 -2.75
CA SER A 535 -9.45 13.61 -3.27
C SER A 535 -10.09 13.10 -4.56
N SER A 536 -11.42 13.13 -4.65
CA SER A 536 -12.14 12.74 -5.87
C SER A 536 -11.81 13.65 -7.05
N LEU A 537 -11.68 14.97 -6.82
CA LEU A 537 -11.29 15.92 -7.86
C LEU A 537 -9.86 15.69 -8.37
N LYS A 538 -8.92 15.31 -7.49
CA LYS A 538 -7.56 14.93 -7.90
C LYS A 538 -7.57 13.68 -8.79
N PHE A 539 -8.36 12.68 -8.41
CA PHE A 539 -8.52 11.46 -9.21
C PHE A 539 -9.10 11.77 -10.60
N ILE A 540 -10.15 12.60 -10.67
CA ILE A 540 -10.75 13.04 -11.93
C ILE A 540 -9.75 13.82 -12.77
N HIS A 541 -8.96 14.71 -12.16
CA HIS A 541 -7.90 15.44 -12.84
C HIS A 541 -6.84 14.50 -13.44
N ALA A 542 -6.37 13.53 -12.67
CA ALA A 542 -5.38 12.54 -13.12
C ALA A 542 -5.91 11.70 -14.29
N LEU A 543 -7.17 11.28 -14.22
CA LEU A 543 -7.83 10.53 -15.29
C LEU A 543 -7.99 11.36 -16.58
N ARG A 544 -8.43 12.63 -16.46
CA ARG A 544 -8.62 13.53 -17.62
C ARG A 544 -7.32 13.95 -18.28
N THR A 545 -6.24 14.07 -17.51
CA THR A 545 -4.90 14.40 -18.00
C THR A 545 -4.10 13.17 -18.43
N GLU A 546 -4.68 11.97 -18.31
CA GLU A 546 -4.04 10.69 -18.59
C GLU A 546 -2.71 10.47 -17.84
N THR A 547 -2.61 11.03 -16.63
CA THR A 547 -1.44 10.92 -15.74
C THR A 547 -1.61 9.79 -14.71
N MET A 548 -2.77 9.15 -14.67
CA MET A 548 -3.01 7.96 -13.86
C MET A 548 -2.20 6.78 -14.40
N LYS A 549 -1.51 6.06 -13.51
CA LYS A 549 -0.72 4.88 -13.90
C LYS A 549 -1.64 3.79 -14.46
N PRO A 550 -1.30 3.15 -15.59
CA PRO A 550 -2.05 2.01 -16.10
C PRO A 550 -2.15 0.88 -15.08
N ASP A 551 -3.33 0.27 -14.99
CA ASP A 551 -3.54 -0.88 -14.12
C ASP A 551 -2.86 -2.11 -14.70
N VAL A 552 -2.09 -2.82 -13.88
CA VAL A 552 -1.36 -4.02 -14.25
C VAL A 552 -1.64 -5.14 -13.25
N TRP A 553 -1.83 -6.35 -13.75
CA TRP A 553 -1.80 -7.56 -12.95
C TRP A 553 -0.45 -8.25 -13.13
N ARG A 554 0.39 -8.20 -12.09
CA ARG A 554 1.82 -8.57 -12.16
C ARG A 554 2.56 -7.70 -13.18
N THR A 555 2.61 -8.12 -14.43
CA THR A 555 3.25 -7.42 -15.56
C THR A 555 2.31 -7.23 -16.75
N THR A 556 1.08 -7.77 -16.69
CA THR A 556 0.12 -7.70 -17.79
C THR A 556 -0.81 -6.51 -17.59
N PRO A 557 -0.90 -5.58 -18.55
CA PRO A 557 -1.85 -4.48 -18.48
C PRO A 557 -3.30 -4.95 -18.44
N LEU A 558 -4.13 -4.25 -17.68
CA LEU A 558 -5.57 -4.45 -17.58
C LEU A 558 -6.33 -3.43 -18.43
N CYS A 559 -7.55 -3.78 -18.82
CA CYS A 559 -8.44 -2.87 -19.52
C CYS A 559 -8.85 -1.72 -18.60
N MET A 560 -8.67 -0.48 -19.05
CA MET A 560 -9.10 0.72 -18.31
C MET A 560 -10.25 1.46 -19.01
N ASN A 561 -10.84 0.90 -20.06
CA ASN A 561 -11.85 1.59 -20.87
C ASN A 561 -13.05 2.11 -20.03
N GLN A 562 -13.47 1.37 -19.00
CA GLN A 562 -14.58 1.74 -18.13
C GLN A 562 -14.33 2.98 -17.28
N PHE A 563 -13.07 3.36 -17.02
CA PHE A 563 -12.75 4.59 -16.29
C PHE A 563 -13.29 5.83 -17.03
N ARG A 564 -13.40 5.79 -18.36
CA ARG A 564 -14.01 6.87 -19.17
C ARG A 564 -15.47 7.14 -18.80
N MET A 565 -16.15 6.18 -18.17
CA MET A 565 -17.55 6.23 -17.76
C MET A 565 -17.73 6.34 -16.24
N LEU A 566 -16.65 6.44 -15.46
CA LEU A 566 -16.74 6.47 -14.00
C LEU A 566 -17.38 7.76 -13.45
N PHE A 567 -17.07 8.90 -14.07
CA PHE A 567 -17.59 10.21 -13.68
C PHE A 567 -18.40 10.84 -14.78
N ALA A 568 -19.22 11.82 -14.42
CA ALA A 568 -20.07 12.56 -15.35
C ALA A 568 -21.00 11.66 -16.17
N THR A 569 -21.34 10.49 -15.63
CA THR A 569 -22.05 9.43 -16.34
C THR A 569 -23.28 9.02 -15.58
N ALA A 570 -24.44 9.04 -16.25
CA ALA A 570 -25.72 8.59 -15.70
C ALA A 570 -26.33 7.52 -16.59
N ARG A 571 -27.04 6.59 -15.97
CA ARG A 571 -28.00 5.74 -16.66
C ARG A 571 -29.32 6.47 -16.78
N CYS A 572 -29.72 6.79 -18.01
CA CYS A 572 -30.95 7.51 -18.29
C CYS A 572 -32.05 6.52 -18.72
N PRO A 573 -33.17 6.43 -17.99
CA PRO A 573 -34.33 5.69 -18.46
C PRO A 573 -34.89 6.26 -19.76
N THR A 574 -35.29 5.38 -20.69
CA THR A 574 -36.02 5.76 -21.91
C THR A 574 -37.26 4.89 -22.10
N GLU A 575 -38.11 5.24 -23.08
CA GLU A 575 -39.35 4.51 -23.37
C GLU A 575 -39.11 3.07 -23.84
N THR A 576 -37.95 2.77 -24.45
CA THR A 576 -37.62 1.45 -24.99
C THR A 576 -36.55 0.76 -24.14
N ASN A 577 -35.30 1.24 -24.23
CA ASN A 577 -34.14 0.71 -23.50
C ASN A 577 -33.40 1.86 -22.82
N ASP A 578 -32.90 1.62 -21.62
CA ASP A 578 -32.10 2.64 -20.94
C ASP A 578 -30.85 2.96 -21.76
N ALA A 579 -30.39 4.20 -21.64
CA ALA A 579 -29.20 4.68 -22.32
C ALA A 579 -28.21 5.25 -21.32
N VAL A 580 -26.94 5.27 -21.70
CA VAL A 580 -25.90 5.95 -20.91
C VAL A 580 -25.73 7.35 -21.42
N GLN A 581 -25.71 8.31 -20.51
CA GLN A 581 -25.33 9.68 -20.80
C GLN A 581 -23.99 10.00 -20.14
N VAL A 582 -22.95 10.18 -20.96
CA VAL A 582 -21.63 10.65 -20.53
C VAL A 582 -21.49 12.14 -20.86
N ALA A 583 -21.04 12.93 -19.89
CA ALA A 583 -20.78 14.37 -20.03
C ALA A 583 -19.29 14.68 -19.77
N PRO A 584 -18.38 14.37 -20.71
CA PRO A 584 -16.93 14.41 -20.46
C PRO A 584 -16.43 15.78 -20.02
N ASN A 585 -17.08 16.87 -20.46
CA ASN A 585 -16.72 18.26 -20.15
C ASN A 585 -17.45 18.81 -18.91
N SER A 586 -18.03 17.94 -18.07
CA SER A 586 -18.70 18.39 -16.85
C SER A 586 -17.73 19.04 -15.86
N LYS A 587 -18.22 20.05 -15.15
CA LYS A 587 -17.45 20.87 -14.21
C LYS A 587 -18.02 20.89 -12.80
N HIS A 588 -19.26 20.41 -12.62
CA HIS A 588 -20.00 20.56 -11.37
C HIS A 588 -20.18 19.23 -10.65
N ILE A 589 -20.30 19.31 -9.33
CA ILE A 589 -20.86 18.24 -8.49
C ILE A 589 -22.25 18.63 -8.02
N VAL A 590 -23.01 17.63 -7.57
CA VAL A 590 -24.31 17.84 -6.93
C VAL A 590 -24.22 17.38 -5.48
N ILE A 591 -24.69 18.22 -4.57
CA ILE A 591 -24.82 17.91 -3.15
C ILE A 591 -26.29 17.65 -2.86
N VAL A 592 -26.60 16.53 -2.21
CA VAL A 592 -27.95 16.22 -1.73
C VAL A 592 -27.92 16.23 -0.21
N CYS A 593 -28.70 17.12 0.39
CA CYS A 593 -28.85 17.21 1.84
C CYS A 593 -30.33 17.32 2.18
N ARG A 594 -30.84 16.41 3.00
CA ARG A 594 -32.26 16.33 3.35
C ARG A 594 -33.17 16.49 2.11
N ASN A 595 -32.92 15.68 1.08
CA ASN A 595 -33.71 15.66 -0.17
C ASN A 595 -33.70 16.98 -0.98
N GLN A 596 -32.80 17.90 -0.66
CA GLN A 596 -32.60 19.14 -1.40
C GLN A 596 -31.33 19.03 -2.22
N PHE A 597 -31.42 19.40 -3.50
CA PHE A 597 -30.35 19.29 -4.47
C PHE A 597 -29.68 20.66 -4.67
N TYR A 598 -28.39 20.70 -4.41
CA TYR A 598 -27.52 21.86 -4.61
C TYR A 598 -26.43 21.49 -5.61
N TRP A 599 -25.85 22.48 -6.29
CA TRP A 599 -24.76 22.23 -7.22
C TRP A 599 -23.87 23.47 -7.31
N PHE A 600 -22.59 23.25 -7.61
CA PHE A 600 -21.63 24.30 -7.91
C PHE A 600 -20.50 23.72 -8.77
N ASP A 601 -19.87 24.57 -9.57
CA ASP A 601 -18.71 24.20 -10.36
C ASP A 601 -17.49 24.00 -9.45
N VAL A 602 -16.72 22.96 -9.75
CA VAL A 602 -15.54 22.51 -9.00
C VAL A 602 -14.30 22.34 -9.89
N MET A 603 -14.46 22.46 -11.21
CA MET A 603 -13.37 22.35 -12.18
C MET A 603 -13.42 23.43 -13.27
N TRP A 604 -12.25 23.81 -13.75
CA TRP A 604 -12.07 24.65 -14.93
C TRP A 604 -12.19 23.84 -16.23
N GLU A 605 -12.14 24.51 -17.38
CA GLU A 605 -12.22 23.87 -18.71
C GLU A 605 -11.06 22.94 -19.02
N ASP A 606 -9.88 23.27 -18.49
CA ASP A 606 -8.67 22.47 -18.62
C ASP A 606 -8.64 21.24 -17.68
N GLY A 607 -9.70 21.04 -16.89
CA GLY A 607 -9.80 19.94 -15.95
C GLY A 607 -8.99 20.13 -14.68
N THR A 608 -8.52 21.33 -14.36
CA THR A 608 -7.94 21.66 -13.04
C THR A 608 -9.03 22.00 -12.02
N ALA A 609 -8.75 21.83 -10.72
CA ALA A 609 -9.70 22.17 -9.67
C ALA A 609 -9.93 23.70 -9.61
N ALA A 610 -11.19 24.11 -9.64
CA ALA A 610 -11.60 25.52 -9.65
C ALA A 610 -11.96 26.08 -8.27
N ILE A 611 -11.93 25.23 -7.25
CA ILE A 611 -12.38 25.55 -5.90
C ILE A 611 -11.37 25.04 -4.87
N THR A 612 -11.14 25.83 -3.83
CA THR A 612 -10.26 25.45 -2.71
C THR A 612 -10.99 24.60 -1.69
N GLU A 613 -10.23 23.87 -0.86
CA GLU A 613 -10.78 23.06 0.24
C GLU A 613 -11.62 23.90 1.22
N ARG A 614 -11.18 25.12 1.54
CA ARG A 614 -11.92 26.05 2.40
C ARG A 614 -13.26 26.45 1.78
N GLU A 615 -13.28 26.77 0.49
CA GLU A 615 -14.52 27.17 -0.21
C GLU A 615 -15.51 26.01 -0.33
N ILE A 616 -15.04 24.78 -0.58
CA ILE A 616 -15.89 23.58 -0.53
C ILE A 616 -16.52 23.47 0.86
N MET A 617 -15.72 23.55 1.91
CA MET A 617 -16.20 23.43 3.30
C MET A 617 -17.24 24.49 3.64
N ASP A 618 -17.01 25.74 3.26
CA ASP A 618 -17.94 26.85 3.51
C ASP A 618 -19.25 26.69 2.72
N ASN A 619 -19.17 26.20 1.48
CA ASN A 619 -20.36 25.86 0.68
C ASN A 619 -21.16 24.73 1.34
N LEU A 620 -20.50 23.66 1.78
CA LEU A 620 -21.17 22.54 2.45
C LEU A 620 -21.84 22.98 3.76
N ARG A 621 -21.19 23.83 4.58
CA ARG A 621 -21.83 24.40 5.79
C ARG A 621 -23.10 25.16 5.46
N ARG A 622 -23.04 26.07 4.47
CA ARG A 622 -24.21 26.85 4.03
C ARG A 622 -25.33 25.96 3.48
N ILE A 623 -24.97 24.89 2.78
CA ILE A 623 -25.93 23.90 2.28
C ILE A 623 -26.62 23.18 3.44
N VAL A 624 -25.87 22.73 4.45
CA VAL A 624 -26.43 22.09 5.64
C VAL A 624 -27.35 23.05 6.40
N ASP A 625 -26.94 24.31 6.59
CA ASP A 625 -27.74 25.34 7.25
C ASP A 625 -29.04 25.66 6.48
N ASP A 626 -28.96 25.84 5.16
CA ASP A 626 -30.16 26.05 4.31
C ASP A 626 -31.08 24.84 4.37
N ALA A 627 -30.54 23.64 4.24
CA ALA A 627 -31.31 22.40 4.26
C ALA A 627 -32.04 22.20 5.60
N ASN A 628 -31.42 22.61 6.71
CA ASN A 628 -32.01 22.58 8.06
C ASN A 628 -33.09 23.64 8.28
N SER A 629 -33.08 24.74 7.53
CA SER A 629 -34.05 25.83 7.68
C SER A 629 -35.44 25.51 7.14
N ARG A 630 -35.59 24.49 6.30
CA ARG A 630 -36.86 24.17 5.62
C ARG A 630 -37.71 23.15 6.38
N PRO A 631 -39.05 23.32 6.43
CA PRO A 631 -39.93 22.37 7.11
C PRO A 631 -39.94 20.98 6.43
N PRO A 632 -39.85 19.86 7.20
CA PRO A 632 -39.84 18.50 6.65
C PRO A 632 -40.98 18.18 5.69
N ALA A 633 -42.21 18.65 5.98
CA ALA A 633 -43.38 18.42 5.12
C ALA A 633 -43.23 19.01 3.71
N THR A 634 -42.58 20.18 3.59
CA THR A 634 -42.33 20.82 2.29
C THR A 634 -41.25 20.07 1.51
N VAL A 635 -40.25 19.56 2.21
CA VAL A 635 -39.13 18.81 1.65
C VAL A 635 -39.59 17.45 1.10
N SER A 636 -40.41 16.69 1.84
CA SER A 636 -40.92 15.39 1.38
C SER A 636 -41.76 15.49 0.10
N SER A 637 -42.47 16.61 -0.11
CA SER A 637 -43.29 16.83 -1.31
C SER A 637 -42.49 17.00 -2.61
N SER A 638 -41.19 17.27 -2.51
CA SER A 638 -40.27 17.50 -3.64
C SER A 638 -39.22 16.40 -3.80
N ALA A 639 -39.51 15.17 -3.36
CA ALA A 639 -38.57 14.04 -3.34
C ALA A 639 -38.26 13.41 -4.70
N VAL A 640 -37.66 14.22 -5.58
CA VAL A 640 -37.32 13.81 -6.95
C VAL A 640 -36.30 12.68 -7.02
N GLY A 641 -35.44 12.52 -6.00
CA GLY A 641 -34.47 11.42 -5.93
C GLY A 641 -35.13 10.04 -5.87
N VAL A 642 -36.30 9.95 -5.23
CA VAL A 642 -37.08 8.69 -5.13
C VAL A 642 -37.53 8.19 -6.51
N LEU A 643 -37.66 9.07 -7.51
CA LEU A 643 -37.99 8.64 -8.86
C LEU A 643 -36.95 7.68 -9.45
N THR A 644 -35.69 7.77 -9.00
CA THR A 644 -34.64 6.83 -9.43
C THR A 644 -34.80 5.42 -8.86
N THR A 645 -35.70 5.22 -7.89
CA THR A 645 -36.04 3.90 -7.33
C THR A 645 -37.22 3.22 -8.05
N GLU A 646 -37.97 3.96 -8.86
CA GLU A 646 -39.16 3.48 -9.55
C GLU A 646 -38.86 2.55 -10.74
N HIS A 647 -39.91 1.90 -11.24
CA HIS A 647 -39.83 1.18 -12.51
C HIS A 647 -39.44 2.12 -13.66
N ARG A 648 -38.50 1.69 -14.50
CA ARG A 648 -37.71 2.56 -15.41
C ARG A 648 -38.53 3.37 -16.41
N VAL A 649 -39.76 2.96 -16.74
CA VAL A 649 -40.61 3.64 -17.75
C VAL A 649 -41.24 4.95 -17.24
N SER A 650 -41.24 5.20 -15.93
CA SER A 650 -42.08 6.23 -15.32
C SER A 650 -41.48 7.65 -15.22
N TRP A 651 -40.17 7.86 -15.47
CA TRP A 651 -39.53 9.17 -15.23
C TRP A 651 -38.37 9.44 -16.22
N ALA A 652 -38.27 10.66 -16.81
CA ALA A 652 -37.31 10.91 -17.92
C ALA A 652 -36.77 12.36 -18.10
N LYS A 653 -36.87 13.27 -17.10
CA LYS A 653 -36.79 14.73 -17.39
C LYS A 653 -35.78 15.60 -16.60
N LEU A 654 -34.82 15.06 -15.84
CA LEU A 654 -33.93 15.87 -14.96
C LEU A 654 -32.44 15.84 -15.36
N ARG A 655 -32.12 16.49 -16.49
CA ARG A 655 -30.81 16.38 -17.16
C ARG A 655 -29.60 17.03 -16.45
N LYS A 656 -29.80 17.90 -15.45
CA LYS A 656 -28.69 18.65 -14.80
C LYS A 656 -27.94 17.80 -13.76
N ILE A 657 -28.66 16.90 -13.09
CA ILE A 657 -28.09 15.94 -12.14
C ILE A 657 -27.30 14.88 -12.91
N ASP A 658 -27.84 14.42 -14.04
CA ASP A 658 -27.22 13.40 -14.89
C ASP A 658 -25.83 13.79 -15.41
N ARG A 659 -25.57 15.09 -15.60
CA ARG A 659 -24.29 15.61 -16.08
C ARG A 659 -23.27 15.85 -14.98
N ALA A 660 -23.63 15.82 -13.70
CA ALA A 660 -22.70 16.10 -12.61
C ALA A 660 -21.57 15.05 -12.57
N LEU A 661 -20.36 15.46 -12.16
CA LEU A 661 -19.20 14.57 -12.02
C LEU A 661 -19.54 13.35 -11.14
N PHE A 662 -20.10 13.61 -9.97
CA PHE A 662 -20.65 12.64 -9.03
C PHE A 662 -21.61 13.36 -8.07
N LEU A 663 -22.35 12.60 -7.26
CA LEU A 663 -23.17 13.15 -6.17
C LEU A 663 -22.47 13.01 -4.82
N VAL A 664 -22.77 13.93 -3.91
CA VAL A 664 -22.40 13.82 -2.49
C VAL A 664 -23.67 13.90 -1.66
N CYS A 665 -23.97 12.85 -0.92
CA CYS A 665 -25.15 12.73 -0.07
C CYS A 665 -24.75 13.00 1.38
N LEU A 666 -25.20 14.13 1.94
CA LEU A 666 -25.02 14.48 3.34
C LEU A 666 -26.21 13.94 4.15
N ASP A 667 -26.02 12.79 4.78
CA ASP A 667 -27.05 12.07 5.51
C ASP A 667 -27.10 12.49 6.98
N HIS A 668 -28.32 12.62 7.51
CA HIS A 668 -28.54 13.00 8.91
C HIS A 668 -28.57 11.78 9.86
N THR A 669 -28.11 10.63 9.40
CA THR A 669 -28.04 9.38 10.17
C THR A 669 -26.64 9.20 10.76
N SER A 670 -26.55 8.44 11.86
CA SER A 670 -25.28 8.12 12.53
C SER A 670 -25.20 6.61 12.80
N PRO A 671 -25.01 5.77 11.77
CA PRO A 671 -24.98 4.33 11.94
C PRO A 671 -23.77 3.93 12.81
N PRO A 672 -23.97 3.17 13.91
CA PRO A 672 -22.90 2.84 14.84
C PRO A 672 -22.03 1.66 14.38
N THR A 673 -22.54 0.82 13.48
CA THR A 673 -21.82 -0.34 12.94
C THR A 673 -21.79 -0.33 11.41
N ALA A 674 -20.86 -1.07 10.81
CA ALA A 674 -20.82 -1.28 9.36
C ALA A 674 -22.10 -1.94 8.82
N SER A 675 -22.74 -2.81 9.63
CA SER A 675 -24.01 -3.43 9.27
C SER A 675 -25.15 -2.40 9.20
N ASP A 676 -25.19 -1.46 10.14
CA ASP A 676 -26.21 -0.39 10.14
C ASP A 676 -25.98 0.59 8.98
N PHE A 677 -24.72 0.81 8.61
CA PHE A 677 -24.39 1.62 7.45
C PHE A 677 -24.77 0.94 6.13
N ALA A 678 -24.71 -0.40 6.05
CA ALA A 678 -25.05 -1.14 4.83
C ALA A 678 -26.46 -0.79 4.31
N SER A 679 -27.47 -0.78 5.18
CA SER A 679 -28.83 -0.36 4.79
C SER A 679 -28.88 1.10 4.33
N THR A 680 -28.14 1.98 4.99
CA THR A 680 -28.03 3.40 4.63
C THR A 680 -27.40 3.58 3.25
N ALA A 681 -26.31 2.86 2.97
CA ALA A 681 -25.58 2.95 1.71
C ALA A 681 -26.34 2.31 0.53
N LEU A 682 -27.09 1.24 0.79
CA LEU A 682 -27.74 0.46 -0.24
C LEU A 682 -29.09 1.04 -0.68
N HIS A 683 -29.94 1.42 0.28
CA HIS A 683 -31.29 1.94 -0.01
C HIS A 683 -31.70 3.18 0.81
N GLY A 684 -30.89 3.59 1.79
CA GLY A 684 -31.22 4.69 2.71
C GLY A 684 -32.25 4.29 3.77
N THR A 685 -32.31 5.05 4.86
CA THR A 685 -33.34 4.83 5.89
C THR A 685 -34.71 5.30 5.39
N TYR A 686 -35.77 4.62 5.83
CA TYR A 686 -37.14 4.91 5.45
C TYR A 686 -38.04 4.90 6.69
N GLU A 687 -38.87 5.94 6.83
CA GLU A 687 -39.88 6.04 7.88
C GLU A 687 -41.08 6.84 7.33
N ILE A 688 -42.29 6.61 7.85
CA ILE A 688 -43.47 7.41 7.50
C ILE A 688 -43.91 8.17 8.75
N VAL A 689 -43.73 9.50 8.74
CA VAL A 689 -44.13 10.38 9.84
C VAL A 689 -45.28 11.27 9.37
N GLN A 690 -46.42 11.20 10.06
CA GLN A 690 -47.62 11.98 9.73
C GLN A 690 -48.05 11.86 8.25
N GLY A 691 -47.93 10.66 7.67
CA GLY A 691 -48.29 10.39 6.28
C GLY A 691 -47.27 10.85 5.22
N HIS A 692 -46.12 11.36 5.65
CA HIS A 692 -45.04 11.79 4.75
C HIS A 692 -43.85 10.83 4.86
N GLN A 693 -43.25 10.47 3.73
CA GLN A 693 -42.00 9.72 3.70
C GLN A 693 -40.87 10.59 4.29
N THR A 694 -40.14 10.03 5.25
CA THR A 694 -38.96 10.59 5.91
C THR A 694 -37.80 9.59 5.86
N GLY A 695 -36.59 10.05 6.18
CA GLY A 695 -35.36 9.23 6.12
C GLY A 695 -34.44 9.59 4.95
N THR A 696 -33.33 8.86 4.84
CA THR A 696 -32.27 9.15 3.85
C THR A 696 -32.51 8.49 2.49
N CYS A 697 -33.53 7.66 2.32
CA CYS A 697 -33.90 7.08 1.03
C CYS A 697 -34.23 8.14 -0.04
N MET A 698 -34.64 9.34 0.38
CA MET A 698 -34.89 10.50 -0.50
C MET A 698 -33.62 11.29 -0.84
N ASN A 699 -32.50 10.99 -0.20
CA ASN A 699 -31.24 11.73 -0.29
C ASN A 699 -30.26 11.06 -1.27
N ARG A 700 -30.78 10.53 -2.39
CA ARG A 700 -30.07 9.62 -3.31
C ARG A 700 -30.38 9.92 -4.77
N TRP A 701 -29.48 9.48 -5.65
CA TRP A 701 -29.69 9.42 -7.10
C TRP A 701 -29.02 8.16 -7.66
N TYR A 702 -29.75 7.05 -7.70
CA TYR A 702 -29.17 5.72 -7.96
C TYR A 702 -28.69 5.51 -9.40
N ASP A 703 -29.06 6.40 -10.32
CA ASP A 703 -28.62 6.34 -11.71
C ASP A 703 -27.16 6.81 -11.94
N LYS A 704 -26.38 7.06 -10.87
CA LYS A 704 -24.99 7.57 -10.92
C LYS A 704 -24.18 7.16 -9.69
N LEU A 705 -22.85 7.30 -9.77
CA LEU A 705 -21.94 7.29 -8.62
C LEU A 705 -22.25 8.41 -7.62
N GLN A 706 -22.42 8.02 -6.36
CA GLN A 706 -22.72 8.91 -5.24
C GLN A 706 -21.87 8.54 -4.01
N ILE A 707 -21.22 9.54 -3.42
CA ILE A 707 -20.48 9.44 -2.16
C ILE A 707 -21.44 9.81 -1.04
N ILE A 708 -21.66 8.90 -0.11
CA ILE A 708 -22.57 9.08 1.03
C ILE A 708 -21.72 9.36 2.25
N VAL A 709 -22.06 10.42 3.01
CA VAL A 709 -21.37 10.80 4.25
C VAL A 709 -22.42 11.03 5.34
N CYS A 710 -22.38 10.20 6.38
CA CYS A 710 -23.27 10.26 7.54
C CYS A 710 -22.85 11.38 8.51
N ASP A 711 -23.73 11.72 9.45
CA ASP A 711 -23.51 12.81 10.42
C ASP A 711 -22.30 12.54 11.33
N ASN A 712 -22.08 11.26 11.66
CA ASN A 712 -20.93 10.79 12.43
C ASN A 712 -19.65 10.58 11.59
N GLY A 713 -19.66 10.96 10.31
CA GLY A 713 -18.51 10.85 9.40
C GLY A 713 -18.38 9.50 8.67
N VAL A 714 -19.18 8.48 9.02
CA VAL A 714 -19.18 7.20 8.30
C VAL A 714 -19.54 7.43 6.83
N ALA A 715 -18.73 6.89 5.92
CA ALA A 715 -18.85 7.18 4.51
C ALA A 715 -18.78 5.93 3.61
N GLY A 716 -19.32 6.05 2.41
CA GLY A 716 -19.33 4.99 1.41
C GLY A 716 -19.62 5.49 0.02
N VAL A 717 -19.41 4.62 -0.97
CA VAL A 717 -19.66 4.92 -2.39
C VAL A 717 -20.71 3.95 -2.90
N ASN A 718 -21.87 4.46 -3.29
CA ASN A 718 -22.88 3.70 -4.05
C ASN A 718 -22.76 4.09 -5.52
N PHE A 719 -22.90 3.14 -6.43
CA PHE A 719 -22.72 3.42 -7.86
C PHE A 719 -23.63 2.57 -8.74
N GLU A 720 -23.90 3.10 -9.93
CA GLU A 720 -24.68 2.40 -10.96
C GLU A 720 -23.77 1.43 -11.72
N HIS A 721 -24.07 0.13 -11.60
CA HIS A 721 -23.16 -0.96 -12.04
C HIS A 721 -23.23 -1.24 -13.55
N SER A 722 -24.26 -0.76 -14.26
CA SER A 722 -24.43 -1.17 -15.67
C SER A 722 -23.30 -0.69 -16.60
N VAL A 723 -22.59 0.37 -16.21
CA VAL A 723 -21.54 1.01 -17.03
C VAL A 723 -20.12 0.82 -16.50
N VAL A 724 -19.97 0.48 -15.22
CA VAL A 724 -18.67 0.30 -14.57
C VAL A 724 -18.69 -0.93 -13.70
N ASP A 725 -17.60 -1.68 -13.71
CA ASP A 725 -17.40 -2.82 -12.86
C ASP A 725 -16.91 -2.43 -11.45
N GLY A 726 -16.98 -3.40 -10.53
CA GLY A 726 -16.53 -3.19 -9.15
C GLY A 726 -15.04 -2.89 -9.05
N HIS A 727 -14.20 -3.36 -9.98
CA HIS A 727 -12.76 -3.11 -9.96
C HIS A 727 -12.44 -1.64 -10.20
N THR A 728 -13.06 -1.04 -11.22
CA THR A 728 -12.92 0.38 -11.57
C THR A 728 -13.28 1.28 -10.39
N VAL A 729 -14.40 1.00 -9.73
CA VAL A 729 -14.86 1.80 -8.59
C VAL A 729 -14.04 1.52 -7.32
N LEU A 730 -13.57 0.29 -7.12
CA LEU A 730 -12.68 -0.07 -6.01
C LEU A 730 -11.35 0.69 -6.12
N ARG A 731 -10.78 0.79 -7.33
CA ARG A 731 -9.56 1.59 -7.54
C ARG A 731 -9.77 3.05 -7.16
N PHE A 732 -10.90 3.64 -7.57
CA PHE A 732 -11.26 4.99 -7.14
C PHE A 732 -11.40 5.12 -5.62
N ALA A 733 -12.15 4.22 -4.97
CA ALA A 733 -12.34 4.25 -3.53
C ALA A 733 -11.02 4.14 -2.75
N SER A 734 -10.13 3.25 -3.20
CA SER A 734 -8.80 3.06 -2.62
C SER A 734 -7.91 4.28 -2.78
N ASP A 735 -7.83 4.87 -3.98
CA ASP A 735 -6.97 6.03 -4.23
C ASP A 735 -7.47 7.28 -3.47
N VAL A 736 -8.79 7.44 -3.37
CA VAL A 736 -9.40 8.50 -2.54
C VAL A 736 -9.03 8.32 -1.08
N PHE A 737 -9.14 7.10 -0.54
CA PHE A 737 -8.77 6.81 0.84
C PHE A 737 -7.28 7.10 1.09
N THR A 738 -6.39 6.56 0.26
CA THR A 738 -4.94 6.77 0.36
C THR A 738 -4.57 8.26 0.31
N ASP A 739 -5.17 9.05 -0.59
CA ASP A 739 -4.91 10.50 -0.65
C ASP A 739 -5.38 11.23 0.63
N THR A 740 -6.48 10.80 1.26
CA THR A 740 -6.92 11.38 2.54
C THR A 740 -5.91 11.14 3.66
N VAL A 741 -5.35 9.92 3.75
CA VAL A 741 -4.32 9.55 4.73
C VAL A 741 -3.02 10.33 4.49
N ILE A 742 -2.54 10.39 3.24
CA ILE A 742 -1.31 11.11 2.87
C ILE A 742 -1.44 12.61 3.16
N ARG A 743 -2.58 13.23 2.83
CA ARG A 743 -2.80 14.66 3.12
C ARG A 743 -2.73 14.97 4.61
N TYR A 744 -3.21 14.09 5.47
CA TYR A 744 -3.07 14.28 6.91
C TYR A 744 -1.61 14.20 7.37
N SER A 745 -0.87 13.18 6.90
CA SER A 745 0.56 13.05 7.23
C SER A 745 1.42 14.23 6.76
N SER A 746 0.92 15.05 5.83
CA SER A 746 1.61 16.25 5.34
C SER A 746 1.26 17.55 6.09
N VAL A 747 0.23 17.52 6.95
CA VAL A 747 -0.22 18.64 7.78
C VAL A 747 0.28 18.52 9.23
N LEU A 748 0.54 17.29 9.68
CA LEU A 748 1.40 17.02 10.84
C LEU A 748 2.85 17.35 10.51
#